data_AF-A0A7S6N517-F1
#
_entry.id   AF-A0A7S6N517-F1
#
_cell.length_a   1.000
_cell.length_b   1.000
_cell.length_c   1.000
_cell.angle_alpha   90.00
_cell.angle_beta   90.00
_cell.angle_gamma   90.00
#
_symmetry.space_group_name_H-M   'P 1'
#
loop_
_entity.id
_entity.type
_entity.pdbx_description
1 polymer ?
#
loop_
_entity_poly.entity_id
_entity_poly.type
_entity_poly.pdbx_seq_one_letter_code
_entity_poly.pdbx_strand_id
1 'polypeptide(L)'
;MRAWDSVTNGGSLRPGPAGLSILLAGVLLSLAPVSTRIEQGIYDLTQGLQGASGSPQVVIVDTSQIDEGAGSLWEATSFPDVLRALGKAGARLVIALDPPPAGDALPDAAQLAALAEIERRGGAGPDGGAFVRRLTDMRRRAELHSATLAAIGSLRNMILSAPTFEGTRAMGASVTGACARHLIEVVSDSPDAKAAPMRRVRAVAAPADAICQVALGMGHAEFWPDSDGIVRRHDLLVGTASGQLPSVALRAALALTFPNGKPPTLDAESIRWEQHRVRTSGGASALLRYYPGHEQQTAFEIVPAGKLLESDAAARRVAGHIVILGHGSLAATDSGYPTPLEDRSTPALLVATALSNILQEDYIVRPPWLQWLEISLMLIIGAAILRWGRTMPAALTVMIGLFGAAAILAIEAYLLLGPGLWVHLGSVAVFTAVASGTVRLMHPAATHVGAPVLAVAAAAGSPAPAMEPGNAADELDMAFSVLRHQAPSAHVKERLYEVALEHARQRDLAKAERVLRHLAGIDPEFRHAGEKLKKLAGLRSSLQGGQSAPPEAPSLRPVLKPTTDAPALNGQTIGRYQIEDAIGRGAMATVYLGRDPKINRRVAIKTIALAEEFTDSDLVNAKTQFLREAESAGRLNHPNIISIYDAGEDGQVAYLAMEYFPGKSLSHYAQPGNLLPPRRVLELMARAAEALHYAHGQHVVHRDVKPANIMYDRETDALKITDFGIARLTDSSRTKTGIILGTPSYMSPEQLAGTNVTGQSDLFSLGVTLYQLLTGNPPFRADSIPRLMQKIAHERHPSVREVRDDLPACIDSVLDRALAKDPSDRYPSGRAMALALRDCCSRLETSSPARTS
;
A
#
# COMPACT_ATOMS: atom_id res chain seq x y z
N MET A 1 -47.51 2.21 16.13
CA MET A 1 -48.16 3.50 16.45
C MET A 1 -49.12 3.28 17.62
N ARG A 2 -49.07 4.12 18.66
CA ARG A 2 -49.62 3.98 20.04
C ARG A 2 -48.71 3.35 21.12
N ALA A 3 -47.45 3.78 21.18
CA ALA A 3 -46.61 3.59 22.38
C ALA A 3 -45.50 4.66 22.52
N TRP A 4 -45.69 5.86 21.95
CA TRP A 4 -44.65 6.90 21.87
C TRP A 4 -45.13 8.31 22.26
N ASP A 5 -46.29 8.44 22.94
CA ASP A 5 -46.88 9.75 23.27
C ASP A 5 -46.98 10.03 24.78
N SER A 6 -46.03 9.56 25.60
CA SER A 6 -46.04 9.86 27.05
C SER A 6 -44.69 10.26 27.64
N VAL A 7 -43.84 10.96 26.89
CA VAL A 7 -42.61 11.55 27.44
C VAL A 7 -42.44 13.00 26.95
N THR A 8 -43.42 13.83 27.26
CA THR A 8 -43.29 15.30 27.26
C THR A 8 -43.84 15.83 28.59
N ASN A 9 -43.27 15.37 29.70
CA ASN A 9 -43.37 16.06 30.98
C ASN A 9 -42.02 15.96 31.69
N GLY A 10 -41.52 17.11 32.15
CA GLY A 10 -40.16 17.34 32.62
C GLY A 10 -39.75 16.53 33.85
N GLY A 11 -39.36 15.28 33.64
CA GLY A 11 -38.61 14.46 34.58
C GLY A 11 -37.24 14.13 33.99
N SER A 12 -36.17 14.43 34.73
CA SER A 12 -34.82 14.03 34.36
C SER A 12 -34.72 12.50 34.29
N LEU A 13 -34.70 11.96 33.07
CA LEU A 13 -34.45 10.55 32.80
C LEU A 13 -33.00 10.22 33.19
N ARG A 14 -32.78 9.84 34.45
CA ARG A 14 -31.56 9.17 34.87
C ARG A 14 -31.57 7.77 34.26
N PRO A 15 -30.60 7.40 33.41
CA PRO A 15 -30.53 6.03 32.92
C PRO A 15 -30.37 5.10 34.13
N GLY A 16 -31.27 4.12 34.27
CA GLY A 16 -31.13 3.05 35.25
C GLY A 16 -29.85 2.24 34.98
N PRO A 17 -29.43 1.36 35.92
CA PRO A 17 -28.22 0.54 35.78
C PRO A 17 -28.17 -0.24 34.45
N ALA A 18 -29.33 -0.69 33.94
CA ALA A 18 -29.44 -1.35 32.63
C ALA A 18 -29.11 -0.43 31.43
N GLY A 19 -29.50 0.85 31.48
CA GLY A 19 -29.19 1.82 30.43
C GLY A 19 -27.69 2.19 30.40
N LEU A 20 -27.03 2.15 31.57
CA LEU A 20 -25.60 2.39 31.70
C LEU A 20 -24.75 1.21 31.18
N SER A 21 -25.20 -0.03 31.42
CA SER A 21 -24.57 -1.22 30.84
C SER A 21 -24.63 -1.22 29.30
N ILE A 22 -25.73 -0.76 28.71
CA ILE A 22 -25.88 -0.63 27.25
C ILE A 22 -24.98 0.49 26.70
N LEU A 23 -24.85 1.61 27.42
CA LEU A 23 -23.94 2.71 27.06
C LEU A 23 -22.47 2.29 27.13
N LEU A 24 -22.06 1.59 28.19
CA LEU A 24 -20.69 1.07 28.31
C LEU A 24 -20.39 -0.01 27.25
N ALA A 25 -21.35 -0.89 26.96
CA ALA A 25 -21.19 -1.89 25.89
C ALA A 25 -21.06 -1.23 24.51
N GLY A 26 -21.86 -0.19 24.23
CA GLY A 26 -21.77 0.58 22.98
C GLY A 26 -20.44 1.32 22.83
N VAL A 27 -19.93 1.91 23.91
CA VAL A 27 -18.62 2.59 23.92
C VAL A 27 -17.48 1.59 23.75
N LEU A 28 -17.56 0.42 24.38
CA LEU A 28 -16.59 -0.67 24.22
C LEU A 28 -16.46 -1.14 22.77
N LEU A 29 -17.59 -1.38 22.09
CA LEU A 29 -17.62 -1.76 20.68
C LEU A 29 -17.02 -0.67 19.77
N SER A 30 -17.24 0.60 20.09
CA SER A 30 -16.68 1.73 19.32
C SER A 30 -15.18 1.94 19.52
N LEU A 31 -14.62 1.47 20.64
CA LEU A 31 -13.21 1.65 21.01
C LEU A 31 -12.32 0.45 20.67
N ALA A 32 -12.86 -0.63 20.10
CA ALA A 32 -12.09 -1.79 19.67
C ALA A 32 -10.88 -1.47 18.74
N PRO A 33 -10.97 -0.50 17.80
CA PRO A 33 -9.81 -0.09 17.01
C PRO A 33 -8.72 0.59 17.84
N VAL A 34 -9.12 1.35 18.88
CA VAL A 34 -8.20 2.06 19.78
C VAL A 34 -7.47 1.07 20.68
N SER A 35 -8.20 0.11 21.27
CA SER A 35 -7.58 -0.93 22.09
C SER A 35 -6.55 -1.73 21.28
N THR A 36 -6.89 -2.13 20.05
CA THR A 36 -5.98 -2.90 19.17
C THR A 36 -4.66 -2.17 18.92
N ARG A 37 -4.70 -0.85 18.69
CA ARG A 37 -3.48 -0.04 18.53
C ARG A 37 -2.65 0.06 19.82
N ILE A 38 -3.31 0.10 20.97
CA ILE A 38 -2.63 0.09 22.27
C ILE A 38 -1.93 -1.26 22.47
N GLU A 39 -2.60 -2.39 22.20
CA GLU A 39 -1.97 -3.73 22.32
C GLU A 39 -0.74 -3.83 21.41
N GLN A 40 -0.86 -3.42 20.14
CA GLN A 40 0.24 -3.42 19.18
C GLN A 40 1.39 -2.49 19.62
N GLY A 41 1.06 -1.31 20.14
CA GLY A 41 2.07 -0.36 20.64
C GLY A 41 2.82 -0.89 21.86
N ILE A 42 2.15 -1.61 22.76
CA ILE A 42 2.79 -2.27 23.92
C ILE A 42 3.70 -3.39 23.44
N TYR A 43 3.22 -4.20 22.49
CA TYR A 43 4.05 -5.23 21.87
C TYR A 43 5.34 -4.64 21.33
N ASP A 44 5.24 -3.58 20.53
CA ASP A 44 6.41 -2.98 19.87
C ASP A 44 7.37 -2.35 20.87
N LEU A 45 6.83 -1.60 21.84
CA LEU A 45 7.61 -1.01 22.92
C LEU A 45 8.41 -2.08 23.67
N THR A 46 7.77 -3.21 24.00
CA THR A 46 8.45 -4.29 24.72
C THR A 46 9.51 -4.99 23.88
N GLN A 47 9.44 -5.00 22.55
CA GLN A 47 10.52 -5.57 21.74
C GLN A 47 11.83 -4.77 21.91
N GLY A 48 11.75 -3.44 21.94
CA GLY A 48 12.92 -2.56 22.09
C GLY A 48 13.54 -2.55 23.50
N LEU A 49 12.79 -2.96 24.51
CA LEU A 49 13.24 -2.99 25.92
C LEU A 49 13.90 -4.31 26.33
N GLN A 50 13.95 -5.29 25.43
CA GLN A 50 14.50 -6.61 25.73
C GLN A 50 16.03 -6.62 25.67
N GLY A 51 16.66 -7.35 26.58
CA GLY A 51 18.10 -7.61 26.58
C GLY A 51 18.49 -8.97 25.98
N ALA A 52 17.55 -9.65 25.30
CA ALA A 52 17.80 -10.96 24.71
C ALA A 52 18.58 -10.82 23.39
N SER A 53 19.51 -11.75 23.15
CA SER A 53 20.25 -11.83 21.89
C SER A 53 19.75 -12.98 21.01
N GLY A 54 19.92 -12.84 19.71
CA GLY A 54 19.67 -13.90 18.74
C GLY A 54 20.55 -15.13 19.02
N SER A 55 20.16 -16.28 18.48
CA SER A 55 20.90 -17.52 18.73
C SER A 55 22.31 -17.40 18.15
N PRO A 56 23.37 -17.64 18.93
CA PRO A 56 24.74 -17.56 18.43
C PRO A 56 25.05 -18.66 17.41
N GLN A 57 24.17 -19.66 17.27
CA GLN A 57 24.31 -20.73 16.27
C GLN A 57 23.93 -20.28 14.86
N VAL A 58 23.33 -19.10 14.68
CA VAL A 58 22.84 -18.61 13.39
C VAL A 58 23.77 -17.53 12.86
N VAL A 59 24.28 -17.74 11.65
CA VAL A 59 25.17 -16.81 10.94
C VAL A 59 24.56 -16.48 9.57
N ILE A 60 24.57 -15.21 9.21
CA ILE A 60 24.10 -14.76 7.89
C ILE A 60 25.32 -14.58 7.00
N VAL A 61 25.31 -15.21 5.83
CA VAL A 61 26.30 -14.98 4.78
C VAL A 61 25.70 -14.04 3.75
N ASP A 62 26.24 -12.82 3.68
CA ASP A 62 25.72 -11.77 2.81
C ASP A 62 26.12 -12.02 1.36
N THR A 63 25.11 -12.24 0.52
CA THR A 63 25.26 -12.53 -0.92
C THR A 63 25.15 -11.30 -1.80
N SER A 64 24.94 -10.11 -1.24
CA SER A 64 24.73 -8.85 -1.99
C SER A 64 25.86 -8.47 -2.95
N GLN A 65 27.10 -8.86 -2.62
CA GLN A 65 28.32 -8.53 -3.37
C GLN A 65 28.89 -9.74 -4.12
N ILE A 66 28.15 -10.84 -4.22
CA ILE A 66 28.56 -11.97 -5.05
C ILE A 66 28.41 -11.56 -6.52
N ASP A 67 29.53 -11.54 -7.24
CA ASP A 67 29.64 -11.28 -8.68
C ASP A 67 28.85 -10.05 -9.18
N GLU A 68 29.54 -8.90 -9.34
CA GLU A 68 28.91 -7.65 -9.81
C GLU A 68 28.09 -7.86 -11.09
N GLY A 69 26.76 -7.65 -10.99
CA GLY A 69 25.83 -7.74 -12.11
C GLY A 69 24.99 -9.03 -12.19
N ALA A 70 25.18 -9.99 -11.30
CA ALA A 70 24.27 -11.14 -11.18
C ALA A 70 22.92 -10.70 -10.59
N GLY A 71 21.80 -11.00 -11.27
CA GLY A 71 20.46 -10.62 -10.81
C GLY A 71 19.90 -11.55 -9.71
N SER A 72 20.51 -12.71 -9.52
CA SER A 72 20.15 -13.73 -8.53
C SER A 72 21.40 -14.54 -8.14
N LEU A 73 21.40 -15.09 -6.93
CA LEU A 73 22.38 -16.05 -6.43
C LEU A 73 22.53 -17.26 -7.37
N TRP A 74 21.46 -17.66 -8.06
CA TRP A 74 21.46 -18.80 -8.98
C TRP A 74 22.08 -18.49 -10.35
N GLU A 75 22.33 -17.21 -10.66
CA GLU A 75 23.02 -16.75 -11.87
C GLU A 75 24.50 -16.43 -11.60
N ALA A 76 24.90 -16.33 -10.34
CA ALA A 76 26.26 -16.02 -9.94
C ALA A 76 27.23 -17.17 -10.24
N THR A 77 28.32 -16.86 -10.94
CA THR A 77 29.36 -17.82 -11.30
C THR A 77 30.12 -18.36 -10.09
N SER A 78 30.27 -17.56 -9.04
CA SER A 78 30.95 -17.92 -7.79
C SER A 78 30.07 -18.74 -6.83
N PHE A 79 28.78 -18.91 -7.11
CA PHE A 79 27.86 -19.59 -6.18
C PHE A 79 28.23 -21.05 -5.88
N PRO A 80 28.61 -21.89 -6.87
CA PRO A 80 29.10 -23.25 -6.59
C PRO A 80 30.35 -23.28 -5.70
N ASP A 81 31.24 -22.30 -5.85
CA ASP A 81 32.45 -22.17 -5.01
C ASP A 81 32.09 -21.81 -3.58
N VAL A 82 31.14 -20.89 -3.38
CA VAL A 82 30.62 -20.52 -2.05
C VAL A 82 30.03 -21.76 -1.35
N LEU A 83 29.21 -22.55 -2.06
CA LEU A 83 28.64 -23.78 -1.51
C LEU A 83 29.73 -24.80 -1.13
N ARG A 84 30.76 -24.97 -1.98
CA ARG A 84 31.91 -25.83 -1.66
C ARG A 84 32.71 -25.33 -0.47
N ALA A 85 32.89 -24.02 -0.33
CA ALA A 85 33.56 -23.40 0.80
C ALA A 85 32.79 -23.62 2.11
N LEU A 86 31.45 -23.50 2.09
CA LEU A 86 30.58 -23.81 3.24
C LEU A 86 30.67 -25.29 3.64
N GLY A 87 30.65 -26.20 2.67
CA GLY A 87 30.83 -27.63 2.91
C GLY A 87 32.19 -27.94 3.52
N LYS A 88 33.28 -27.37 2.99
CA LYS A 88 34.64 -27.54 3.51
C LYS A 88 34.81 -26.94 4.91
N ALA A 89 34.17 -25.80 5.17
CA ALA A 89 34.17 -25.17 6.49
C ALA A 89 33.37 -25.95 7.55
N GLY A 90 32.52 -26.89 7.12
CA GLY A 90 31.68 -27.69 8.02
C GLY A 90 30.47 -26.93 8.54
N ALA A 91 29.81 -26.13 7.69
CA ALA A 91 28.53 -25.52 8.02
C ALA A 91 27.52 -26.63 8.40
N ARG A 92 26.79 -26.45 9.51
CA ARG A 92 25.89 -27.48 10.07
C ARG A 92 24.63 -27.64 9.23
N LEU A 93 24.09 -26.53 8.72
CA LEU A 93 22.92 -26.46 7.86
C LEU A 93 23.01 -25.17 7.04
N VAL A 94 22.59 -25.20 5.78
CA VAL A 94 22.57 -24.02 4.90
C VAL A 94 21.15 -23.74 4.44
N ILE A 95 20.69 -22.49 4.56
CA ILE A 95 19.37 -22.03 4.10
C ILE A 95 19.58 -21.00 3.00
N ALA A 96 19.12 -21.28 1.78
CA ALA A 96 19.14 -20.30 0.70
C ALA A 96 17.79 -19.59 0.57
N LEU A 97 17.81 -18.28 0.75
CA LEU A 97 16.59 -17.45 0.71
C LEU A 97 16.23 -16.97 -0.69
N ASP A 98 17.22 -16.76 -1.55
CA ASP A 98 16.98 -16.45 -2.95
C ASP A 98 16.40 -17.70 -3.65
N PRO A 99 15.18 -17.64 -4.21
CA PRO A 99 14.51 -18.83 -4.70
C PRO A 99 15.19 -19.37 -5.98
N PRO A 100 15.37 -20.70 -6.09
CA PRO A 100 15.86 -21.32 -7.31
C PRO A 100 14.90 -21.13 -8.49
N PRO A 101 15.39 -21.28 -9.74
CA PRO A 101 14.53 -21.29 -10.91
C PRO A 101 13.46 -22.38 -10.81
N ALA A 102 12.21 -22.01 -11.09
CA ALA A 102 11.05 -22.89 -11.03
C ALA A 102 10.84 -23.67 -12.35
N GLY A 103 10.33 -24.90 -12.26
CA GLY A 103 9.91 -25.73 -13.41
C GLY A 103 11.02 -26.27 -14.31
N ASP A 104 10.69 -26.67 -15.54
CA ASP A 104 11.59 -27.19 -16.59
C ASP A 104 12.53 -26.10 -17.18
N ALA A 105 12.77 -25.01 -16.45
CA ALA A 105 13.62 -23.89 -16.86
C ALA A 105 15.11 -24.26 -17.00
N LEU A 106 15.46 -25.52 -16.70
CA LEU A 106 16.77 -26.08 -16.94
C LEU A 106 16.79 -26.66 -18.35
N PRO A 107 17.59 -26.11 -19.28
CA PRO A 107 17.74 -26.72 -20.59
C PRO A 107 18.25 -28.14 -20.39
N ASP A 108 17.43 -29.10 -20.80
CA ASP A 108 17.71 -30.52 -20.67
C ASP A 108 19.04 -30.85 -21.36
N ALA A 109 19.83 -31.76 -20.80
CA ALA A 109 21.07 -32.22 -21.44
C ALA A 109 20.82 -32.72 -22.89
N ALA A 110 19.61 -33.18 -23.17
CA ALA A 110 19.12 -33.56 -24.49
C ALA A 110 18.95 -32.36 -25.45
N GLN A 111 18.49 -31.20 -24.97
CA GLN A 111 18.38 -29.98 -25.79
C GLN A 111 19.76 -29.43 -26.17
N LEU A 112 20.73 -29.51 -25.26
CA LEU A 112 22.13 -29.16 -25.52
C LEU A 112 22.78 -30.10 -26.54
N ALA A 113 22.52 -31.42 -26.45
CA ALA A 113 23.01 -32.40 -27.43
C ALA A 113 22.39 -32.21 -28.82
N ALA A 114 21.10 -31.87 -28.89
CA ALA A 114 20.40 -31.58 -30.15
C ALA A 114 20.92 -30.29 -30.83
N LEU A 115 21.26 -29.27 -30.05
CA LEU A 115 21.86 -28.02 -30.54
C LEU A 115 23.31 -28.21 -31.02
N ALA A 116 24.10 -29.02 -30.33
CA ALA A 116 25.47 -29.37 -30.76
C ALA A 116 25.49 -30.22 -32.05
N GLU A 117 24.46 -31.03 -32.31
CA GLU A 117 24.26 -31.72 -33.59
C GLU A 117 23.93 -30.74 -34.72
N ILE A 118 23.16 -29.66 -34.44
CA ILE A 118 22.86 -28.59 -35.41
C ILE A 118 24.12 -27.77 -35.74
N GLU A 119 24.98 -27.51 -34.74
CA GLU A 119 26.29 -26.86 -34.92
C GLU A 119 27.22 -27.69 -35.85
N ARG A 120 27.23 -29.02 -35.69
CA ARG A 120 27.97 -29.93 -36.58
C ARG A 120 27.47 -29.94 -38.03
N ARG A 121 26.22 -29.54 -38.28
CA ARG A 121 25.60 -29.55 -39.62
C ARG A 121 25.75 -28.23 -40.39
N GLY A 122 26.44 -27.24 -39.83
CA GLY A 122 26.95 -26.08 -40.55
C GLY A 122 26.05 -24.83 -40.51
N GLY A 123 26.48 -23.84 -39.71
CA GLY A 123 25.94 -22.49 -39.73
C GLY A 123 26.79 -21.56 -40.60
N ALA A 124 26.57 -21.57 -41.92
CA ALA A 124 27.17 -20.58 -42.83
C ALA A 124 26.08 -19.61 -43.29
N GLY A 125 25.79 -18.61 -42.45
CA GLY A 125 24.87 -17.52 -42.78
C GLY A 125 25.24 -16.22 -42.05
N PRO A 126 24.72 -15.05 -42.50
CA PRO A 126 25.12 -13.72 -42.00
C PRO A 126 24.91 -13.50 -40.48
N ASP A 127 24.06 -14.32 -39.84
CA ASP A 127 23.73 -14.27 -38.41
C ASP A 127 24.57 -15.23 -37.53
N GLY A 128 25.58 -15.90 -38.09
CA GLY A 128 26.37 -16.93 -37.38
C GLY A 128 27.01 -16.45 -36.08
N GLY A 129 27.49 -15.20 -36.02
CA GLY A 129 28.07 -14.63 -34.80
C GLY A 129 27.07 -14.41 -33.66
N ALA A 130 25.81 -14.09 -33.97
CA ALA A 130 24.75 -13.95 -32.96
C ALA A 130 24.28 -15.33 -32.46
N PHE A 131 24.28 -16.34 -33.33
CA PHE A 131 23.98 -17.72 -32.98
C PHE A 131 25.06 -18.33 -32.06
N VAL A 132 26.35 -18.18 -32.41
CA VAL A 132 27.49 -18.67 -31.60
C VAL A 132 27.52 -18.03 -30.21
N ARG A 133 27.19 -16.74 -30.10
CA ARG A 133 27.07 -16.07 -28.80
C ARG A 133 25.96 -16.68 -27.94
N ARG A 134 24.75 -16.87 -28.50
CA ARG A 134 23.64 -17.52 -27.78
C ARG A 134 23.98 -18.94 -27.33
N LEU A 135 24.68 -19.70 -28.18
CA LEU A 135 25.09 -21.07 -27.87
C LEU A 135 26.13 -21.10 -26.74
N THR A 136 27.14 -20.23 -26.80
CA THR A 136 28.14 -20.07 -25.73
C THR A 136 27.48 -19.69 -24.40
N ASP A 137 26.51 -18.77 -24.42
CA ASP A 137 25.77 -18.35 -23.22
C ASP A 137 24.87 -19.46 -22.67
N MET A 138 24.27 -20.29 -23.52
CA MET A 138 23.49 -21.46 -23.08
C MET A 138 24.40 -22.53 -22.46
N ARG A 139 25.55 -22.82 -23.08
CA ARG A 139 26.53 -23.76 -22.54
C ARG A 139 27.06 -23.32 -21.18
N ARG A 140 27.45 -22.05 -21.04
CA ARG A 140 27.91 -21.49 -19.77
C ARG A 140 26.86 -21.65 -18.66
N ARG A 141 25.59 -21.36 -18.95
CA ARG A 141 24.49 -21.55 -17.98
C ARG A 141 24.28 -23.01 -17.60
N ALA A 142 24.40 -23.94 -18.55
CA ALA A 142 24.28 -25.36 -18.28
C ALA A 142 25.45 -25.89 -17.41
N GLU A 143 26.68 -25.47 -17.69
CA GLU A 143 27.86 -25.81 -16.90
C GLU A 143 27.76 -25.25 -15.47
N LEU A 144 27.36 -23.98 -15.31
CA LEU A 144 27.10 -23.36 -14.01
C LEU A 144 26.04 -24.16 -13.24
N HIS A 145 24.92 -24.49 -13.88
CA HIS A 145 23.85 -25.23 -13.24
C HIS A 145 24.30 -26.62 -12.77
N SER A 146 25.02 -27.36 -13.61
CA SER A 146 25.57 -28.66 -13.26
C SER A 146 26.55 -28.57 -12.08
N ALA A 147 27.38 -27.52 -12.04
CA ALA A 147 28.31 -27.28 -10.93
C ALA A 147 27.55 -26.95 -9.63
N THR A 148 26.49 -26.15 -9.70
CA THR A 148 25.62 -25.84 -8.56
C THR A 148 24.96 -27.10 -8.02
N LEU A 149 24.33 -27.93 -8.88
CA LEU A 149 23.72 -29.20 -8.46
C LEU A 149 24.72 -30.14 -7.80
N ALA A 150 25.93 -30.26 -8.35
CA ALA A 150 26.99 -31.08 -7.76
C ALA A 150 27.43 -30.55 -6.39
N ALA A 151 27.55 -29.22 -6.24
CA ALA A 151 27.88 -28.60 -4.97
C ALA A 151 26.78 -28.83 -3.92
N ILE A 152 25.50 -28.64 -4.26
CA ILE A 152 24.37 -28.92 -3.36
C ILE A 152 24.35 -30.40 -2.95
N GLY A 153 24.54 -31.31 -3.92
CA GLY A 153 24.58 -32.75 -3.68
C GLY A 153 25.76 -33.22 -2.81
N SER A 154 26.87 -32.48 -2.84
CA SER A 154 28.01 -32.73 -1.93
C SER A 154 27.75 -32.22 -0.51
N LEU A 155 27.00 -31.13 -0.38
CA LEU A 155 26.70 -30.46 0.88
C LEU A 155 25.66 -31.24 1.70
N ARG A 156 24.59 -31.76 1.04
CA ARG A 156 23.50 -32.60 1.62
C ARG A 156 22.72 -32.02 2.81
N ASN A 157 23.02 -30.80 3.23
CA ASN A 157 22.36 -30.12 4.35
C ASN A 157 21.81 -28.74 3.96
N MET A 158 21.30 -28.61 2.73
CA MET A 158 20.74 -27.37 2.20
C MET A 158 19.21 -27.36 2.19
N ILE A 159 18.62 -26.28 2.72
CA ILE A 159 17.19 -25.99 2.65
C ILE A 159 16.96 -24.83 1.68
N LEU A 160 15.92 -24.95 0.87
CA LEU A 160 15.58 -23.99 -0.17
C LEU A 160 14.33 -23.20 0.18
N SER A 161 14.34 -21.92 -0.13
CA SER A 161 13.15 -21.09 -0.18
C SER A 161 12.31 -21.42 -1.42
N ALA A 162 11.00 -21.57 -1.23
CA ALA A 162 10.02 -21.78 -2.29
C ALA A 162 8.95 -20.68 -2.24
N PRO A 163 8.87 -19.81 -3.25
CA PRO A 163 7.95 -18.69 -3.24
C PRO A 163 6.49 -19.13 -3.21
N THR A 164 5.67 -18.47 -2.42
CA THR A 164 4.23 -18.74 -2.30
C THR A 164 3.40 -17.60 -2.88
N PHE A 165 2.26 -17.94 -3.46
CA PHE A 165 1.38 -16.98 -4.13
C PHE A 165 -0.06 -17.10 -3.63
N GLU A 166 -0.62 -15.98 -3.17
CA GLU A 166 -2.03 -15.88 -2.77
C GLU A 166 -2.95 -15.54 -3.96
N GLY A 167 -2.43 -14.90 -5.01
CA GLY A 167 -3.18 -14.52 -6.23
C GLY A 167 -3.15 -15.55 -7.36
N THR A 168 -3.96 -15.37 -8.41
CA THR A 168 -4.09 -16.29 -9.57
C THR A 168 -2.90 -16.30 -10.53
N ARG A 169 -1.81 -15.58 -10.21
CA ARG A 169 -0.65 -15.41 -11.09
C ARG A 169 0.20 -16.68 -11.27
N ALA A 170 -0.01 -17.70 -10.44
CA ALA A 170 0.66 -18.96 -10.62
C ALA A 170 -0.13 -19.84 -11.58
N MET A 171 0.50 -20.19 -12.72
CA MET A 171 0.25 -21.48 -13.34
C MET A 171 0.20 -22.51 -12.21
N GLY A 172 -0.91 -23.24 -12.09
CA GLY A 172 -1.16 -24.17 -11.00
C GLY A 172 -0.11 -25.28 -10.91
N ALA A 173 1.06 -24.96 -10.37
CA ALA A 173 2.05 -25.93 -9.97
C ALA A 173 1.65 -26.40 -8.58
N SER A 174 0.78 -27.40 -8.53
CA SER A 174 0.81 -28.34 -7.43
C SER A 174 2.26 -28.78 -7.24
N VAL A 175 2.76 -28.80 -6.01
CA VAL A 175 4.12 -29.31 -5.74
C VAL A 175 4.11 -30.80 -6.07
N THR A 176 4.73 -31.15 -7.20
CA THR A 176 4.77 -32.51 -7.76
C THR A 176 6.19 -33.05 -7.76
N GLY A 177 6.37 -34.28 -8.24
CA GLY A 177 7.68 -34.86 -8.49
C GLY A 177 8.54 -35.00 -7.22
N ALA A 178 9.83 -34.73 -7.34
CA ALA A 178 10.78 -34.83 -6.25
C ALA A 178 10.57 -33.76 -5.17
N CYS A 179 9.95 -32.63 -5.51
CA CYS A 179 9.67 -31.57 -4.54
C CYS A 179 8.54 -31.92 -3.56
N ALA A 180 7.62 -32.80 -3.94
CA ALA A 180 6.48 -33.19 -3.09
C ALA A 180 6.91 -33.83 -1.75
N ARG A 181 8.08 -34.49 -1.72
CA ARG A 181 8.63 -35.12 -0.51
C ARG A 181 9.01 -34.13 0.59
N HIS A 182 9.13 -32.85 0.24
CA HIS A 182 9.51 -31.78 1.17
C HIS A 182 8.28 -31.10 1.80
N LEU A 183 7.07 -31.42 1.32
CA LEU A 183 5.84 -31.07 2.03
C LEU A 183 5.73 -31.89 3.32
N ILE A 184 5.09 -31.31 4.32
CA ILE A 184 4.82 -31.97 5.58
C ILE A 184 3.33 -32.27 5.67
N GLU A 185 3.01 -33.49 6.07
CA GLU A 185 1.67 -33.86 6.52
C GLU A 185 1.66 -33.77 8.04
N VAL A 186 0.96 -32.78 8.58
CA VAL A 186 0.89 -32.59 10.02
C VAL A 186 -0.38 -33.25 10.53
N VAL A 187 -0.22 -34.22 11.42
CA VAL A 187 -1.34 -34.99 11.95
C VAL A 187 -2.08 -34.14 13.00
N SER A 188 -3.37 -33.92 12.78
CA SER A 188 -4.23 -33.22 13.74
C SER A 188 -4.67 -34.20 14.84
N ASP A 189 -4.13 -34.07 16.04
CA ASP A 189 -4.45 -34.97 17.16
C ASP A 189 -5.79 -34.64 17.84
N SER A 190 -6.40 -33.49 17.53
CA SER A 190 -7.69 -33.07 18.11
C SER A 190 -8.70 -32.56 17.06
N PRO A 191 -10.02 -32.63 17.36
CA PRO A 191 -11.05 -32.00 16.51
C PRO A 191 -10.84 -30.49 16.34
N ASP A 192 -10.30 -29.82 17.36
CA ASP A 192 -9.98 -28.39 17.35
C ASP A 192 -8.79 -28.06 16.44
N ALA A 193 -7.83 -28.98 16.28
CA ALA A 193 -6.71 -28.83 15.37
C ALA A 193 -7.12 -28.85 13.88
N LYS A 194 -8.25 -29.48 13.52
CA LYS A 194 -8.82 -29.38 12.16
C LYS A 194 -9.44 -28.00 11.87
N ALA A 195 -9.77 -27.25 12.92
CA ALA A 195 -10.31 -25.89 12.85
C ALA A 195 -9.24 -24.81 13.06
N ALA A 196 -7.98 -25.20 13.30
CA ALA A 196 -6.87 -24.28 13.51
C ALA A 196 -6.71 -23.35 12.29
N PRO A 197 -6.70 -22.02 12.48
CA PRO A 197 -6.51 -21.08 11.39
C PRO A 197 -5.10 -21.29 10.80
N MET A 198 -5.08 -21.68 9.52
CA MET A 198 -3.87 -21.84 8.72
C MET A 198 -4.03 -21.03 7.45
N ARG A 199 -3.04 -20.19 7.15
CA ARG A 199 -2.99 -19.43 5.91
C ARG A 199 -2.96 -20.40 4.74
N ARG A 200 -3.84 -20.22 3.76
CA ARG A 200 -3.86 -21.02 2.54
C ARG A 200 -3.29 -20.22 1.39
N VAL A 201 -2.29 -20.80 0.73
CA VAL A 201 -1.68 -20.25 -0.48
C VAL A 201 -2.22 -21.01 -1.69
N ARG A 202 -2.45 -20.30 -2.79
CA ARG A 202 -3.03 -20.91 -4.00
C ARG A 202 -2.00 -21.71 -4.79
N ALA A 203 -0.73 -21.30 -4.74
CA ALA A 203 0.35 -21.98 -5.43
C ALA A 203 1.71 -21.78 -4.76
N VAL A 204 2.63 -22.67 -5.09
CA VAL A 204 4.03 -22.64 -4.68
C VAL A 204 4.89 -22.76 -5.95
N ALA A 205 5.82 -21.84 -6.16
CA ALA A 205 6.83 -21.99 -7.20
C ALA A 205 7.88 -22.99 -6.71
N ALA A 206 7.61 -24.27 -6.90
CA ALA A 206 8.54 -25.33 -6.56
C ALA A 206 9.82 -25.22 -7.43
N PRO A 207 11.01 -25.46 -6.86
CA PRO A 207 12.26 -25.59 -7.62
C PRO A 207 12.15 -26.68 -8.69
N ALA A 208 13.07 -26.67 -9.66
CA ALA A 208 13.21 -27.80 -10.58
C ALA A 208 13.45 -29.13 -9.83
N ASP A 209 12.89 -30.23 -10.34
CA ASP A 209 12.92 -31.55 -9.68
C ASP A 209 14.35 -32.02 -9.36
N ALA A 210 15.32 -31.78 -10.27
CA ALA A 210 16.72 -32.11 -10.07
C ALA A 210 17.33 -31.42 -8.83
N ILE A 211 16.93 -30.17 -8.56
CA ILE A 211 17.37 -29.42 -7.37
C ILE A 211 16.69 -30.00 -6.12
N CYS A 212 15.39 -30.28 -6.19
CA CYS A 212 14.65 -30.88 -5.08
C CYS A 212 15.18 -32.26 -4.68
N GLN A 213 15.73 -33.04 -5.62
CA GLN A 213 16.35 -34.36 -5.37
C GLN A 213 17.62 -34.27 -4.52
N VAL A 214 18.41 -33.21 -4.66
CA VAL A 214 19.68 -33.04 -3.93
C VAL A 214 19.54 -32.18 -2.67
N ALA A 215 18.49 -31.35 -2.57
CA ALA A 215 18.20 -30.55 -1.39
C ALA A 215 17.71 -31.39 -0.20
N LEU A 216 18.07 -30.98 1.02
CA LEU A 216 17.59 -31.58 2.27
C LEU A 216 16.12 -31.24 2.52
N GLY A 217 15.70 -30.04 2.15
CA GLY A 217 14.38 -29.53 2.46
C GLY A 217 13.99 -28.31 1.65
N MET A 218 12.71 -27.96 1.74
CA MET A 218 12.15 -26.78 1.13
C MET A 218 11.12 -26.17 2.08
N GLY A 219 10.98 -24.85 2.07
CA GLY A 219 9.96 -24.14 2.83
C GLY A 219 9.71 -22.73 2.28
N HIS A 220 8.67 -22.07 2.75
CA HIS A 220 8.41 -20.67 2.39
C HIS A 220 9.25 -19.71 3.25
N ALA A 221 9.63 -18.55 2.72
CA ALA A 221 10.45 -17.55 3.42
C ALA A 221 9.74 -16.20 3.58
N GLU A 222 8.48 -16.12 3.14
CA GLU A 222 7.66 -14.93 3.20
C GLU A 222 7.16 -14.64 4.61
N PHE A 223 7.01 -13.35 4.88
CA PHE A 223 6.39 -12.80 6.07
C PHE A 223 5.20 -11.95 5.62
N TRP A 224 4.08 -12.07 6.33
CA TRP A 224 2.87 -11.30 6.07
C TRP A 224 2.69 -10.27 7.18
N PRO A 225 2.80 -8.97 6.86
CA PRO A 225 2.63 -7.94 7.87
C PRO A 225 1.19 -7.84 8.38
N ASP A 226 1.05 -7.28 9.58
CA ASP A 226 -0.24 -6.92 10.16
C ASP A 226 -0.89 -5.75 9.35
N SER A 227 -2.11 -5.35 9.73
CA SER A 227 -2.86 -4.29 9.04
C SER A 227 -2.17 -2.92 9.02
N ASP A 228 -1.24 -2.69 9.92
CA ASP A 228 -0.40 -1.48 9.99
C ASP A 228 0.90 -1.60 9.18
N GLY A 229 1.10 -2.74 8.51
CA GLY A 229 2.26 -3.02 7.68
C GLY A 229 3.45 -3.60 8.43
N ILE A 230 3.41 -3.74 9.76
CA ILE A 230 4.51 -4.25 10.60
C ILE A 230 4.42 -5.77 10.74
N VAL A 231 5.56 -6.46 10.61
CA VAL A 231 5.64 -7.91 10.83
C VAL A 231 5.78 -8.19 12.32
N ARG A 232 4.78 -8.83 12.94
CA ARG A 232 4.84 -9.34 14.33
C ARG A 232 4.63 -10.84 14.42
N ARG A 233 4.04 -11.43 13.39
CA ARG A 233 3.66 -12.83 13.31
C ARG A 233 4.41 -13.51 12.17
N HIS A 234 4.76 -14.77 12.37
CA HIS A 234 5.30 -15.66 11.36
C HIS A 234 4.41 -16.88 11.21
N ASP A 235 3.92 -17.13 10.00
CA ASP A 235 3.19 -18.35 9.68
C ASP A 235 4.21 -19.49 9.57
N LEU A 236 4.13 -20.49 10.45
CA LEU A 236 5.07 -21.60 10.50
C LEU A 236 4.73 -22.70 9.50
N LEU A 237 3.45 -22.86 9.19
CA LEU A 237 2.93 -23.76 8.16
C LEU A 237 1.88 -23.00 7.33
N VAL A 238 1.98 -23.15 6.02
CA VAL A 238 0.94 -22.69 5.09
C VAL A 238 0.31 -23.87 4.36
N GLY A 239 -1.00 -23.83 4.20
CA GLY A 239 -1.76 -24.84 3.48
C GLY A 239 -1.65 -24.63 1.98
N THR A 240 -1.32 -25.69 1.25
CA THR A 240 -1.28 -25.72 -0.22
C THR A 240 -2.30 -26.73 -0.76
N ALA A 241 -2.52 -26.78 -2.08
CA ALA A 241 -3.36 -27.80 -2.70
C ALA A 241 -2.82 -29.24 -2.52
N SER A 242 -1.51 -29.40 -2.35
CA SER A 242 -0.81 -30.69 -2.36
C SER A 242 -0.38 -31.17 -0.96
N GLY A 243 -0.60 -30.37 0.08
CA GLY A 243 -0.13 -30.62 1.45
C GLY A 243 0.18 -29.33 2.19
N GLN A 244 0.95 -29.40 3.28
CA GLN A 244 1.36 -28.22 4.04
C GLN A 244 2.83 -27.92 3.78
N LEU A 245 3.15 -26.65 3.50
CA LEU A 245 4.50 -26.18 3.29
C LEU A 245 4.99 -25.50 4.59
N PRO A 246 6.05 -25.99 5.24
CA PRO A 246 6.63 -25.31 6.39
C PRO A 246 7.36 -24.03 5.97
N SER A 247 7.53 -23.11 6.91
CA SER A 247 8.51 -22.04 6.75
C SER A 247 9.93 -22.61 6.72
N VAL A 248 10.87 -21.92 6.07
CA VAL A 248 12.28 -22.33 6.05
C VAL A 248 12.88 -22.45 7.46
N ALA A 249 12.43 -21.61 8.40
CA ALA A 249 12.83 -21.68 9.81
C ALA A 249 12.32 -22.95 10.51
N LEU A 250 11.04 -23.29 10.33
CA LEU A 250 10.48 -24.54 10.86
C LEU A 250 11.14 -25.76 10.22
N ARG A 251 11.34 -25.75 8.89
CA ARG A 251 12.01 -26.84 8.17
C ARG A 251 13.44 -27.04 8.67
N ALA A 252 14.16 -25.96 8.97
CA ALA A 252 15.49 -26.01 9.54
C ALA A 252 15.50 -26.63 10.94
N ALA A 253 14.59 -26.22 11.81
CA ALA A 253 14.46 -26.79 13.15
C ALA A 253 14.16 -28.31 13.11
N LEU A 254 13.24 -28.71 12.22
CA LEU A 254 12.92 -30.13 12.00
C LEU A 254 14.13 -30.90 11.46
N ALA A 255 14.86 -30.35 10.49
CA ALA A 255 16.05 -31.00 9.95
C ALA A 255 17.15 -31.23 11.01
N LEU A 256 17.30 -30.30 11.96
CA LEU A 256 18.33 -30.34 13.00
C LEU A 256 18.01 -31.28 14.16
N THR A 257 16.73 -31.46 14.47
CA THR A 257 16.26 -32.22 15.65
C THR A 257 15.57 -33.53 15.29
N PHE A 258 15.14 -33.67 14.02
CA PHE A 258 14.20 -34.69 13.60
C PHE A 258 14.42 -35.21 12.15
N PRO A 259 15.62 -35.70 11.81
CA PRO A 259 15.94 -36.08 10.42
C PRO A 259 15.18 -37.30 9.89
N ASN A 260 14.65 -38.21 10.74
CA ASN A 260 14.08 -39.50 10.30
C ASN A 260 12.85 -39.98 11.11
N GLY A 261 12.07 -39.10 11.75
CA GLY A 261 10.97 -39.55 12.63
C GLY A 261 9.55 -39.35 12.07
N LYS A 262 8.56 -39.69 12.89
CA LYS A 262 7.11 -39.57 12.62
C LYS A 262 6.66 -38.12 12.31
N PRO A 263 5.68 -37.90 11.42
CA PRO A 263 5.22 -36.55 11.09
C PRO A 263 4.90 -35.71 12.35
N PRO A 264 5.21 -34.40 12.36
CA PRO A 264 4.86 -33.53 13.47
C PRO A 264 3.34 -33.51 13.67
N THR A 265 2.94 -33.22 14.90
CA THR A 265 1.54 -33.11 15.31
C THR A 265 1.19 -31.64 15.54
N LEU A 266 0.00 -31.22 15.10
CA LEU A 266 -0.51 -29.86 15.31
C LEU A 266 -1.63 -29.91 16.34
N ASP A 267 -1.47 -29.12 17.38
CA ASP A 267 -2.54 -28.78 18.32
C ASP A 267 -2.93 -27.30 18.15
N ALA A 268 -3.94 -26.85 18.92
CA ALA A 268 -4.38 -25.46 18.90
C ALA A 268 -3.30 -24.45 19.35
N GLU A 269 -2.36 -24.89 20.21
CA GLU A 269 -1.37 -24.04 20.89
C GLU A 269 0.09 -24.44 20.61
N SER A 270 0.34 -25.53 19.87
CA SER A 270 1.72 -25.93 19.55
C SER A 270 1.82 -26.87 18.35
N ILE A 271 3.00 -26.86 17.71
CA ILE A 271 3.46 -27.90 16.80
C ILE A 271 4.46 -28.77 17.58
N ARG A 272 4.20 -30.08 17.69
CA ARG A 272 5.01 -31.02 18.48
C ARG A 272 5.65 -32.09 17.60
N TRP A 273 6.91 -32.40 17.87
CA TRP A 273 7.60 -33.57 17.30
C TRP A 273 8.58 -34.12 18.34
N GLU A 274 8.50 -35.42 18.61
CA GLU A 274 9.25 -36.08 19.69
C GLU A 274 9.14 -35.33 21.03
N GLN A 275 10.26 -34.84 21.56
CA GLN A 275 10.35 -34.07 22.81
C GLN A 275 10.29 -32.56 22.57
N HIS A 276 10.35 -32.11 21.32
CA HIS A 276 10.38 -30.70 20.96
C HIS A 276 8.97 -30.18 20.70
N ARG A 277 8.74 -28.91 21.07
CA ARG A 277 7.48 -28.21 20.79
C ARG A 277 7.75 -26.76 20.42
N VAL A 278 7.08 -26.29 19.38
CA VAL A 278 7.01 -24.87 19.04
C VAL A 278 5.65 -24.36 19.49
N ARG A 279 5.63 -23.39 20.40
CA ARG A 279 4.38 -22.79 20.86
C ARG A 279 3.83 -21.86 19.77
N THR A 280 2.52 -21.94 19.52
CA THR A 280 1.84 -21.15 18.50
C THR A 280 0.81 -20.22 19.13
N SER A 281 0.51 -19.11 18.47
CA SER A 281 -0.47 -18.10 18.89
C SER A 281 -1.77 -18.27 18.11
N GLY A 282 -2.37 -19.45 18.27
CA GLY A 282 -3.54 -19.90 17.53
C GLY A 282 -3.17 -20.54 16.19
N GLY A 283 -3.24 -21.88 16.15
CA GLY A 283 -3.04 -22.67 14.94
C GLY A 283 -1.59 -22.72 14.45
N ALA A 284 -1.37 -22.45 13.17
CA ALA A 284 -0.10 -22.68 12.47
C ALA A 284 0.87 -21.47 12.46
N SER A 285 0.68 -20.50 13.36
CA SER A 285 1.44 -19.24 13.37
C SER A 285 2.03 -18.94 14.75
N ALA A 286 3.19 -18.27 14.79
CA ALA A 286 3.85 -17.86 16.02
C ALA A 286 4.10 -16.34 16.01
N LEU A 287 4.08 -15.73 17.20
CA LEU A 287 4.51 -14.33 17.36
C LEU A 287 6.01 -14.28 17.52
N LEU A 288 6.64 -13.32 16.85
CA LEU A 288 8.09 -13.18 16.76
C LEU A 288 8.61 -12.32 17.91
N ARG A 289 9.53 -12.88 18.70
CA ARG A 289 10.32 -12.07 19.61
C ARG A 289 11.53 -11.51 18.88
N TYR A 290 11.67 -10.19 18.87
CA TYR A 290 12.76 -9.51 18.18
C TYR A 290 13.95 -9.28 19.12
N TYR A 291 15.14 -9.32 18.53
CA TYR A 291 16.41 -9.16 19.25
C TYR A 291 17.04 -7.82 18.84
N PRO A 292 17.19 -6.84 19.75
CA PRO A 292 17.87 -5.59 19.43
C PRO A 292 19.37 -5.80 19.26
N GLY A 293 19.96 -5.08 18.29
CA GLY A 293 21.41 -5.01 18.11
C GLY A 293 22.10 -4.16 19.17
N HIS A 294 23.38 -4.41 19.45
CA HIS A 294 24.20 -3.58 20.32
C HIS A 294 25.09 -2.64 19.49
N GLU A 295 25.08 -1.34 19.82
CA GLU A 295 26.07 -0.33 19.38
C GLU A 295 26.55 -0.51 17.91
N GLN A 296 25.61 -0.46 16.95
CA GLN A 296 25.84 -0.57 15.49
C GLN A 296 26.07 -1.98 14.93
N GLN A 297 26.01 -3.04 15.74
CA GLN A 297 26.01 -4.42 15.27
C GLN A 297 24.58 -4.97 15.19
N THR A 298 24.29 -5.70 14.11
CA THR A 298 23.05 -6.47 13.97
C THR A 298 22.97 -7.55 15.05
N ALA A 299 21.75 -7.97 15.41
CA ALA A 299 21.55 -9.04 16.40
C ALA A 299 22.14 -10.40 15.99
N PHE A 300 22.48 -10.54 14.70
CA PHE A 300 23.09 -11.73 14.11
C PHE A 300 24.42 -11.37 13.49
N GLU A 301 25.33 -12.35 13.49
CA GLU A 301 26.62 -12.22 12.83
C GLU A 301 26.47 -12.27 11.30
N ILE A 302 27.06 -11.29 10.61
CA ILE A 302 27.03 -11.19 9.15
C ILE A 302 28.44 -11.36 8.57
N VAL A 303 28.59 -12.29 7.63
CA VAL A 303 29.85 -12.58 6.93
C VAL A 303 29.67 -12.35 5.42
N PRO A 304 30.42 -11.46 4.78
CA PRO A 304 30.35 -11.29 3.32
C PRO A 304 30.78 -12.57 2.59
N ALA A 305 30.01 -13.01 1.59
CA ALA A 305 30.30 -14.27 0.90
C ALA A 305 31.65 -14.26 0.16
N GLY A 306 32.09 -13.13 -0.40
CA GLY A 306 33.41 -13.01 -1.04
C GLY A 306 34.56 -13.33 -0.07
N LYS A 307 34.45 -12.90 1.19
CA LYS A 307 35.46 -13.20 2.21
C LYS A 307 35.53 -14.69 2.58
N LEU A 308 34.45 -15.44 2.36
CA LEU A 308 34.44 -16.88 2.60
C LEU A 308 35.34 -17.63 1.61
N LEU A 309 35.48 -17.12 0.39
CA LEU A 309 36.35 -17.69 -0.64
C LEU A 309 37.83 -17.34 -0.42
N GLU A 310 38.10 -16.18 0.19
CA GLU A 310 39.44 -15.62 0.32
C GLU A 310 40.11 -15.91 1.68
N SER A 311 39.33 -16.14 2.75
CA SER A 311 39.85 -16.15 4.12
C SER A 311 39.41 -17.36 4.94
N ASP A 312 40.40 -18.12 5.43
CA ASP A 312 40.19 -19.20 6.42
C ASP A 312 39.56 -18.69 7.74
N ALA A 313 39.73 -17.39 8.06
CA ALA A 313 39.12 -16.80 9.24
C ALA A 313 37.59 -16.68 9.09
N ALA A 314 37.10 -16.37 7.88
CA ALA A 314 35.66 -16.35 7.59
C ALA A 314 35.08 -17.78 7.60
N ALA A 315 35.83 -18.77 7.11
CA ALA A 315 35.44 -20.18 7.18
C ALA A 315 35.26 -20.67 8.63
N ARG A 316 36.11 -20.24 9.57
CA ARG A 316 35.96 -20.58 11.00
C ARG A 316 34.70 -19.99 11.64
N ARG A 317 34.24 -18.83 11.15
CA ARG A 317 33.02 -18.16 11.66
C ARG A 317 31.73 -18.89 11.27
N VAL A 318 31.73 -19.61 10.15
CA VAL A 318 30.58 -20.42 9.70
C VAL A 318 30.64 -21.89 10.13
N ALA A 319 31.81 -22.36 10.59
CA ALA A 319 32.02 -23.75 10.97
C ALA A 319 31.10 -24.16 12.13
N GLY A 320 30.32 -25.24 11.97
CA GLY A 320 29.37 -25.73 12.97
C GLY A 320 28.10 -24.89 13.15
N HIS A 321 27.96 -23.78 12.42
CA HIS A 321 26.82 -22.87 12.51
C HIS A 321 25.75 -23.19 11.45
N ILE A 322 24.53 -22.69 11.70
CA ILE A 322 23.45 -22.65 10.72
C ILE A 322 23.64 -21.38 9.89
N VAL A 323 23.83 -21.56 8.58
CA VAL A 323 24.17 -20.48 7.66
C VAL A 323 22.94 -20.10 6.85
N ILE A 324 22.58 -18.82 6.88
CA ILE A 324 21.53 -18.24 6.03
C ILE A 324 22.21 -17.48 4.89
N LEU A 325 22.01 -17.93 3.66
CA LEU A 325 22.45 -17.25 2.44
C LEU A 325 21.35 -16.29 1.98
N GLY A 326 21.66 -15.00 2.04
CA GLY A 326 20.77 -13.93 1.60
C GLY A 326 21.36 -12.56 1.90
N HIS A 327 20.60 -11.50 1.64
CA HIS A 327 21.07 -10.14 1.84
C HIS A 327 21.16 -9.79 3.33
N GLY A 328 22.38 -9.53 3.79
CA GLY A 328 22.66 -9.13 5.18
C GLY A 328 22.40 -7.65 5.47
N SER A 329 22.38 -6.81 4.43
CA SER A 329 22.21 -5.36 4.55
C SER A 329 21.08 -4.83 3.67
N LEU A 330 20.36 -3.81 4.18
CA LEU A 330 19.30 -3.11 3.47
C LEU A 330 19.79 -2.35 2.23
N ALA A 331 21.07 -1.97 2.18
CA ALA A 331 21.65 -1.25 1.05
C ALA A 331 21.60 -2.05 -0.27
N ALA A 332 21.42 -3.36 -0.18
CA ALA A 332 21.42 -4.28 -1.31
C ALA A 332 20.02 -4.77 -1.72
N THR A 333 18.94 -4.34 -1.03
CA THR A 333 17.57 -4.81 -1.33
C THR A 333 16.53 -3.70 -1.23
N ASP A 334 15.71 -3.54 -2.27
CA ASP A 334 14.52 -2.68 -2.21
C ASP A 334 13.35 -3.31 -1.41
N SER A 335 13.43 -4.61 -1.13
CA SER A 335 12.43 -5.42 -0.41
C SER A 335 12.83 -5.69 1.04
N GLY A 336 12.42 -4.81 1.95
CA GLY A 336 12.50 -5.02 3.40
C GLY A 336 11.12 -4.96 4.04
N TYR A 337 10.98 -5.57 5.21
CA TYR A 337 9.75 -5.54 5.99
C TYR A 337 9.94 -4.62 7.20
N PRO A 338 9.00 -3.71 7.50
CA PRO A 338 9.06 -2.97 8.75
C PRO A 338 8.81 -3.92 9.92
N THR A 339 9.57 -3.73 10.99
CA THR A 339 9.53 -4.54 12.21
C THR A 339 9.31 -3.61 13.41
N PRO A 340 8.99 -4.16 14.59
CA PRO A 340 8.85 -3.35 15.80
C PRO A 340 10.12 -2.59 16.20
N LEU A 341 11.30 -3.04 15.77
CA LEU A 341 12.58 -2.42 16.12
C LEU A 341 13.10 -1.44 15.06
N GLU A 342 12.80 -1.70 13.79
CA GLU A 342 13.40 -1.01 12.65
C GLU A 342 12.37 -0.80 11.53
N ASP A 343 12.41 0.35 10.88
CA ASP A 343 11.52 0.70 9.76
C ASP A 343 11.63 -0.26 8.57
N ARG A 344 12.77 -0.94 8.42
CA ARG A 344 13.00 -1.99 7.43
C ARG A 344 14.02 -2.99 7.95
N SER A 345 13.72 -4.28 7.85
CA SER A 345 14.66 -5.38 8.08
C SER A 345 14.68 -6.34 6.89
N THR A 346 15.83 -6.95 6.61
CA THR A 346 15.97 -7.88 5.49
C THR A 346 15.27 -9.21 5.77
N PRO A 347 14.84 -9.96 4.73
CA PRO A 347 14.30 -11.31 4.91
C PRO A 347 15.26 -12.25 5.64
N ALA A 348 16.57 -12.08 5.46
CA ALA A 348 17.58 -12.89 6.14
C ALA A 348 17.57 -12.68 7.66
N LEU A 349 17.45 -11.43 8.11
CA LEU A 349 17.33 -11.09 9.53
C LEU A 349 16.02 -11.64 10.12
N LEU A 350 14.91 -11.55 9.38
CA LEU A 350 13.64 -12.10 9.86
C LEU A 350 13.64 -13.63 9.97
N VAL A 351 14.21 -14.33 9.00
CA VAL A 351 14.37 -15.79 9.08
C VAL A 351 15.30 -16.17 10.23
N ALA A 352 16.38 -15.41 10.45
CA ALA A 352 17.29 -15.60 11.59
C ALA A 352 16.57 -15.41 12.93
N THR A 353 15.72 -14.38 13.05
CA THR A 353 14.87 -14.12 14.22
C THR A 353 13.89 -15.28 14.44
N ALA A 354 13.13 -15.66 13.42
CA ALA A 354 12.15 -16.75 13.52
C ALA A 354 12.82 -18.08 13.89
N LEU A 355 13.97 -18.40 13.29
CA LEU A 355 14.74 -19.59 13.62
C LEU A 355 15.29 -19.53 15.05
N SER A 356 15.76 -18.37 15.49
CA SER A 356 16.27 -18.18 16.85
C SER A 356 15.18 -18.31 17.91
N ASN A 357 13.97 -17.81 17.65
CA ASN A 357 12.81 -18.04 18.52
C ASN A 357 12.55 -19.55 18.66
N ILE A 358 12.64 -20.31 17.56
CA ILE A 358 12.43 -21.77 17.58
C ILE A 358 13.55 -22.49 18.36
N LEU A 359 14.81 -22.18 18.08
CA LEU A 359 15.96 -22.86 18.68
C LEU A 359 16.13 -22.55 20.17
N GLN A 360 15.73 -21.35 20.60
CA GLN A 360 15.84 -20.90 22.00
C GLN A 360 14.55 -21.12 22.80
N GLU A 361 13.50 -21.66 22.18
CA GLU A 361 12.14 -21.77 22.74
C GLU A 361 11.57 -20.43 23.24
N ASP A 362 11.92 -19.36 22.55
CA ASP A 362 11.67 -17.98 22.96
C ASP A 362 10.48 -17.40 22.19
N TYR A 363 9.28 -17.71 22.70
CA TYR A 363 8.02 -17.43 22.03
C TYR A 363 7.17 -16.42 22.78
N ILE A 364 6.37 -15.67 22.03
CA ILE A 364 5.22 -14.94 22.57
C ILE A 364 3.96 -15.76 22.31
N VAL A 365 3.19 -16.02 23.37
CA VAL A 365 2.00 -16.87 23.31
C VAL A 365 0.76 -16.13 23.78
N ARG A 366 -0.35 -16.42 23.10
CA ARG A 366 -1.69 -15.97 23.49
C ARG A 366 -2.63 -17.17 23.57
N PRO A 367 -2.74 -17.81 24.75
CA PRO A 367 -3.71 -18.87 24.96
C PRO A 367 -5.15 -18.41 24.70
N PRO A 368 -6.01 -19.23 24.06
CA PRO A 368 -7.38 -18.85 23.74
C PRO A 368 -8.24 -18.50 24.97
N TRP A 369 -7.96 -19.09 26.13
CA TRP A 369 -8.71 -18.85 27.36
C TRP A 369 -8.51 -17.44 27.94
N LEU A 370 -7.46 -16.72 27.55
CA LEU A 370 -7.19 -15.35 28.02
C LEU A 370 -8.33 -14.39 27.69
N GLN A 371 -9.03 -14.60 26.57
CA GLN A 371 -10.18 -13.77 26.19
C GLN A 371 -11.27 -13.77 27.28
N TRP A 372 -11.50 -14.91 27.94
CA TRP A 372 -12.47 -15.00 29.04
C TRP A 372 -11.99 -14.30 30.31
N LEU A 373 -10.67 -14.32 30.56
CA LEU A 373 -10.07 -13.57 31.66
C LEU A 373 -10.21 -12.06 31.45
N GLU A 374 -9.91 -11.57 30.24
CA GLU A 374 -10.06 -10.16 29.85
C GLU A 374 -11.49 -9.66 30.10
N ILE A 375 -12.50 -10.39 29.59
CA ILE A 375 -13.91 -10.07 29.80
C ILE A 375 -14.27 -10.08 31.30
N SER A 376 -13.81 -11.09 32.04
CA SER A 376 -14.10 -11.21 33.48
C SER A 376 -13.51 -10.04 34.27
N LEU A 377 -12.29 -9.61 33.96
CA LEU A 377 -11.64 -8.45 34.58
C LEU A 377 -12.44 -7.17 34.33
N MET A 378 -12.91 -6.95 33.10
CA MET A 378 -13.75 -5.78 32.78
C MET A 378 -15.04 -5.77 33.59
N LEU A 379 -15.71 -6.91 33.74
CA LEU A 379 -16.93 -7.02 34.54
C LEU A 379 -16.67 -6.74 36.02
N ILE A 380 -15.59 -7.29 36.59
CA ILE A 380 -15.21 -7.09 37.99
C ILE A 380 -14.85 -5.63 38.26
N ILE A 381 -13.98 -5.04 37.42
CA ILE A 381 -13.56 -3.64 37.56
C ILE A 381 -14.76 -2.70 37.37
N GLY A 382 -15.62 -2.98 36.39
CA GLY A 382 -16.84 -2.21 36.16
C GLY A 382 -17.76 -2.22 37.38
N ALA A 383 -17.99 -3.38 37.98
CA ALA A 383 -18.78 -3.51 39.20
C ALA A 383 -18.15 -2.77 40.39
N ALA A 384 -16.83 -2.83 40.56
CA ALA A 384 -16.11 -2.13 41.61
C ALA A 384 -16.22 -0.60 41.46
N ILE A 385 -16.03 -0.07 40.25
CA ILE A 385 -16.19 1.36 39.93
C ILE A 385 -17.63 1.82 40.20
N LEU A 386 -18.63 1.03 39.82
CA LEU A 386 -20.04 1.36 40.09
C LEU A 386 -20.40 1.34 41.58
N ARG A 387 -19.75 0.47 42.37
CA ARG A 387 -19.96 0.36 43.81
C ARG A 387 -19.27 1.49 44.58
N TRP A 388 -17.99 1.73 44.35
CA TRP A 388 -17.19 2.72 45.10
C TRP A 388 -17.28 4.14 44.54
N GLY A 389 -17.51 4.28 43.23
CA GLY A 389 -17.67 5.58 42.58
C GLY A 389 -18.85 6.38 43.11
N ARG A 390 -19.87 5.71 43.68
CA ARG A 390 -21.00 6.35 44.37
C ARG A 390 -20.62 6.99 45.71
N THR A 391 -19.61 6.46 46.38
CA THR A 391 -19.22 6.89 47.74
C THR A 391 -18.06 7.87 47.75
N MET A 392 -17.23 7.89 46.70
CA MET A 392 -16.01 8.71 46.64
C MET A 392 -16.21 10.02 45.85
N PRO A 393 -15.38 11.06 46.11
CA PRO A 393 -15.36 12.27 45.29
C PRO A 393 -14.99 11.97 43.83
N ALA A 394 -15.69 12.60 42.88
CA ALA A 394 -15.53 12.31 41.46
C ALA A 394 -14.10 12.48 40.93
N ALA A 395 -13.36 13.49 41.40
CA ALA A 395 -11.97 13.71 41.00
C ALA A 395 -11.05 12.56 41.44
N LEU A 396 -11.28 12.02 42.64
CA LEU A 396 -10.51 10.91 43.18
C LEU A 396 -10.80 9.60 42.41
N THR A 397 -12.07 9.35 42.04
CA THR A 397 -12.45 8.18 41.24
C THR A 397 -11.78 8.18 39.85
N VAL A 398 -11.73 9.34 39.18
CA VAL A 398 -11.06 9.47 37.87
C VAL A 398 -9.55 9.26 38.00
N MET A 399 -8.91 9.86 39.02
CA MET A 399 -7.48 9.68 39.28
C MET A 399 -7.12 8.21 39.53
N ILE A 400 -7.87 7.52 40.39
CA ILE A 400 -7.67 6.09 40.67
C ILE A 400 -7.89 5.26 39.41
N GLY A 401 -8.90 5.58 38.59
CA GLY A 401 -9.17 4.89 37.32
C GLY A 401 -8.05 5.04 36.30
N LEU A 402 -7.49 6.24 36.14
CA LEU A 402 -6.36 6.50 35.25
C LEU A 402 -5.09 5.81 35.72
N PHE A 403 -4.78 5.88 37.02
CA PHE A 403 -3.62 5.17 37.59
C PHE A 403 -3.78 3.65 37.49
N GLY A 404 -5.00 3.14 37.73
CA GLY A 404 -5.34 1.73 37.54
C GLY A 404 -5.17 1.28 36.09
N ALA A 405 -5.64 2.08 35.13
CA ALA A 405 -5.43 1.81 33.71
C ALA A 405 -3.93 1.76 33.35
N ALA A 406 -3.12 2.71 33.83
CA ALA A 406 -1.67 2.70 33.62
C ALA A 406 -1.00 1.47 34.26
N ALA A 407 -1.41 1.08 35.48
CA ALA A 407 -0.91 -0.12 36.15
C ALA A 407 -1.27 -1.40 35.39
N ILE A 408 -2.47 -1.47 34.82
CA ILE A 408 -2.92 -2.59 33.98
C ILE A 408 -2.02 -2.74 32.73
N LEU A 409 -1.72 -1.63 32.04
CA LEU A 409 -0.81 -1.65 30.89
C LEU A 409 0.63 -2.03 31.31
N ALA A 410 1.07 -1.61 32.49
CA ALA A 410 2.38 -2.00 33.01
C ALA A 410 2.45 -3.50 33.35
N ILE A 411 1.36 -4.09 33.84
CA ILE A 411 1.24 -5.54 34.07
C ILE A 411 1.31 -6.30 32.74
N GLU A 412 0.63 -5.81 31.70
CA GLU A 412 0.73 -6.40 30.37
C GLU A 412 2.17 -6.37 29.85
N ALA A 413 2.82 -5.21 29.89
CA ALA A 413 4.22 -5.08 29.47
C ALA A 413 5.15 -6.02 30.26
N TYR A 414 4.92 -6.19 31.56
CA TYR A 414 5.65 -7.14 32.41
C TYR A 414 5.43 -8.60 31.99
N LEU A 415 4.19 -9.00 31.73
CA LEU A 415 3.86 -10.37 31.27
C LEU A 415 4.44 -10.66 29.89
N LEU A 416 4.55 -9.65 29.04
CA LEU A 416 5.12 -9.78 27.70
C LEU A 416 6.66 -9.87 27.74
N LEU A 417 7.30 -9.02 28.56
CA LEU A 417 8.76 -9.02 28.74
C LEU A 417 9.28 -10.27 29.46
N GLY A 418 8.56 -10.74 30.50
CA GLY A 418 8.98 -11.88 31.31
C GLY A 418 8.59 -13.23 30.68
N PRO A 419 7.40 -13.77 30.98
CA PRO A 419 7.00 -15.11 30.51
C PRO A 419 6.61 -15.17 29.02
N GLY A 420 6.60 -14.05 28.29
CA GLY A 420 6.15 -14.01 26.90
C GLY A 420 4.66 -14.25 26.74
N LEU A 421 3.86 -13.92 27.74
CA LEU A 421 2.41 -14.06 27.71
C LEU A 421 1.78 -12.75 27.25
N TRP A 422 1.15 -12.75 26.08
CA TRP A 422 0.46 -11.56 25.57
C TRP A 422 -1.02 -11.59 25.94
N VAL A 423 -1.38 -10.83 26.98
CA VAL A 423 -2.76 -10.64 27.45
C VAL A 423 -3.23 -9.27 26.97
N HIS A 424 -4.36 -9.18 26.28
CA HIS A 424 -4.82 -7.91 25.69
C HIS A 424 -5.52 -7.04 26.74
N LEU A 425 -4.72 -6.44 27.63
CA LEU A 425 -5.22 -5.65 28.74
C LEU A 425 -5.43 -4.18 28.36
N GLY A 426 -5.01 -3.75 27.17
CA GLY A 426 -5.34 -2.44 26.61
C GLY A 426 -6.85 -2.18 26.58
N SER A 427 -7.66 -3.17 26.18
CA SER A 427 -9.13 -3.08 26.25
C SER A 427 -9.65 -2.84 27.68
N VAL A 428 -9.08 -3.55 28.67
CA VAL A 428 -9.42 -3.42 30.10
C VAL A 428 -8.99 -2.07 30.66
N ALA A 429 -7.83 -1.56 30.25
CA ALA A 429 -7.32 -0.25 30.65
C ALA A 429 -8.19 0.89 30.11
N VAL A 430 -8.53 0.86 28.82
CA VAL A 430 -9.45 1.82 28.19
C VAL A 430 -10.81 1.79 28.88
N PHE A 431 -11.36 0.60 29.13
CA PHE A 431 -12.60 0.43 29.86
C PHE A 431 -12.53 1.07 31.26
N THR A 432 -11.44 0.83 32.00
CA THR A 432 -11.23 1.37 33.35
C THR A 432 -11.21 2.90 33.35
N ALA A 433 -10.52 3.51 32.38
CA ALA A 433 -10.45 4.96 32.22
C ALA A 433 -11.82 5.58 31.85
N VAL A 434 -12.55 4.98 30.90
CA VAL A 434 -13.86 5.46 30.48
C VAL A 434 -14.91 5.27 31.59
N ALA A 435 -14.94 4.09 32.21
CA ALA A 435 -15.89 3.77 33.28
C ALA A 435 -15.74 4.73 34.47
N SER A 436 -14.50 5.01 34.91
CA SER A 436 -14.23 5.97 35.99
C SER A 436 -14.62 7.40 35.63
N GLY A 437 -14.46 7.82 34.36
CA GLY A 437 -14.93 9.10 33.84
C GLY A 437 -16.46 9.25 33.87
N THR A 438 -17.21 8.19 33.52
CA THR A 438 -18.67 8.24 33.45
C THR A 438 -19.36 8.41 34.81
N VAL A 439 -18.75 7.93 35.89
CA VAL A 439 -19.25 8.12 37.27
C VAL A 439 -19.37 9.60 37.66
N ARG A 440 -18.57 10.48 37.06
CA ARG A 440 -18.66 11.94 37.24
C ARG A 440 -20.03 12.51 36.88
N LEU A 441 -20.70 11.92 35.89
CA LEU A 441 -22.03 12.35 35.45
C LEU A 441 -23.14 11.98 36.46
N MET A 442 -22.82 11.18 37.49
CA MET A 442 -23.80 10.66 38.47
C MET A 442 -23.84 11.43 39.81
N HIS A 443 -22.86 12.29 40.12
CA HIS A 443 -22.82 13.06 41.38
C HIS A 443 -23.54 14.43 41.23
N PRO A 444 -24.68 14.68 41.89
CA PRO A 444 -25.49 15.90 41.67
C PRO A 444 -25.01 17.15 42.41
N ALA A 445 -23.88 17.12 43.12
CA ALA A 445 -23.45 18.20 44.00
C ALA A 445 -22.19 18.91 43.47
N ALA A 446 -22.35 19.71 42.42
CA ALA A 446 -21.43 20.80 42.06
C ALA A 446 -22.06 21.72 41.00
N THR A 447 -23.19 22.35 41.34
CA THR A 447 -23.60 23.60 40.71
C THR A 447 -22.95 24.75 41.48
N HIS A 448 -22.17 25.57 40.78
CA HIS A 448 -21.50 26.82 41.21
C HIS A 448 -20.09 26.73 41.83
N VAL A 449 -19.10 26.34 41.02
CA VAL A 449 -17.80 27.03 40.88
C VAL A 449 -17.39 26.87 39.41
N GLY A 450 -16.75 27.88 38.82
CA GLY A 450 -16.45 28.02 37.38
C GLY A 450 -15.97 26.75 36.67
N ALA A 451 -16.38 26.62 35.41
CA ALA A 451 -16.08 25.51 34.52
C ALA A 451 -14.59 25.12 34.56
N PRO A 452 -14.29 23.83 34.84
CA PRO A 452 -13.78 22.98 33.77
C PRO A 452 -14.33 21.55 33.91
N VAL A 453 -15.48 21.28 33.30
CA VAL A 453 -16.02 19.91 33.16
C VAL A 453 -16.35 19.54 31.72
N LEU A 454 -16.32 20.50 30.79
CA LEU A 454 -16.29 20.20 29.35
C LEU A 454 -14.91 19.75 28.84
N ALA A 455 -13.89 19.66 29.71
CA ALA A 455 -12.53 19.30 29.32
C ALA A 455 -12.25 17.78 29.19
N VAL A 456 -13.15 16.89 29.61
CA VAL A 456 -12.92 15.42 29.50
C VAL A 456 -13.84 14.75 28.49
N ALA A 457 -15.03 15.32 28.22
CA ALA A 457 -15.84 14.91 27.06
C ALA A 457 -15.33 15.53 25.74
N ALA A 458 -14.61 16.67 25.81
CA ALA A 458 -13.83 17.20 24.70
C ALA A 458 -12.51 16.45 24.45
N ALA A 459 -12.11 15.53 25.35
CA ALA A 459 -10.88 14.73 25.21
C ALA A 459 -11.09 13.35 24.56
N ALA A 460 -12.30 13.04 24.08
CA ALA A 460 -12.61 11.81 23.34
C ALA A 460 -13.07 12.04 21.89
N GLY A 461 -12.85 13.25 21.34
CA GLY A 461 -12.77 13.45 19.89
C GLY A 461 -11.30 13.43 19.50
N SER A 462 -10.88 12.43 18.74
CA SER A 462 -9.48 12.16 18.38
C SER A 462 -8.70 13.41 17.93
N PRO A 463 -7.39 13.49 18.22
CA PRO A 463 -6.53 14.54 17.67
C PRO A 463 -6.37 14.34 16.15
N ALA A 464 -6.76 15.37 15.40
CA ALA A 464 -6.03 15.76 14.20
C ALA A 464 -4.65 16.33 14.66
N PRO A 465 -3.61 16.29 13.81
CA PRO A 465 -2.23 16.52 14.23
C PRO A 465 -2.03 17.97 14.72
N ALA A 466 -0.98 18.17 15.52
CA ALA A 466 -0.61 19.45 16.09
C ALA A 466 -0.63 20.56 15.02
N MET A 467 -1.45 21.59 15.27
CA MET A 467 -1.55 22.79 14.45
C MET A 467 -1.27 23.97 15.38
N GLU A 468 -0.29 24.77 15.01
CA GLU A 468 0.11 26.02 15.65
C GLU A 468 -1.08 26.99 15.82
N PRO A 469 -1.02 27.99 16.74
CA PRO A 469 -2.16 28.83 17.06
C PRO A 469 -2.63 29.64 15.84
N GLY A 470 -3.70 29.17 15.20
CA GLY A 470 -4.29 29.75 14.00
C GLY A 470 -5.24 30.92 14.30
N ASN A 471 -5.28 31.88 13.38
CA ASN A 471 -6.08 33.09 13.47
C ASN A 471 -7.58 32.79 13.49
N ALA A 472 -8.36 33.54 14.29
CA ALA A 472 -9.83 33.45 14.38
C ALA A 472 -10.60 33.62 13.05
N ALA A 473 -9.91 34.02 11.97
CA ALA A 473 -10.47 34.12 10.62
C ALA A 473 -10.62 32.73 9.94
N ASP A 474 -9.72 31.78 10.22
CA ASP A 474 -9.70 30.46 9.57
C ASP A 474 -10.81 29.54 10.12
N GLU A 475 -11.18 29.71 11.39
CA GLU A 475 -12.26 28.99 12.05
C GLU A 475 -13.64 29.33 11.45
N LEU A 476 -13.86 30.61 11.09
CA LEU A 476 -15.11 31.07 10.48
C LEU A 476 -15.27 30.58 9.04
N ASP A 477 -14.18 30.54 8.26
CA ASP A 477 -14.19 30.00 6.90
C ASP A 477 -14.47 28.49 6.89
N MET A 478 -13.92 27.77 7.87
CA MET A 478 -14.21 26.35 8.07
C MET A 478 -15.67 26.13 8.46
N ALA A 479 -16.21 26.93 9.39
CA ALA A 479 -17.62 26.85 9.80
C ALA A 479 -18.57 27.07 8.62
N PHE A 480 -18.31 28.07 7.76
CA PHE A 480 -19.11 28.28 6.54
C PHE A 480 -19.01 27.10 5.57
N SER A 481 -17.81 26.52 5.40
CA SER A 481 -17.59 25.38 4.51
C SER A 481 -18.35 24.12 4.95
N VAL A 482 -18.52 23.91 6.25
CA VAL A 482 -19.29 22.78 6.80
C VAL A 482 -20.80 23.04 6.67
N LEU A 483 -21.25 24.23 7.05
CA LEU A 483 -22.68 24.59 7.08
C LEU A 483 -23.31 24.58 5.67
N ARG A 484 -22.58 24.98 4.62
CA ARG A 484 -23.12 25.04 3.24
C ARG A 484 -23.47 23.68 2.62
N HIS A 485 -22.97 22.57 3.19
CA HIS A 485 -23.24 21.22 2.68
C HIS A 485 -24.30 20.48 3.52
N GLN A 486 -24.82 21.11 4.57
CA GLN A 486 -25.91 20.55 5.38
C GLN A 486 -27.27 20.92 4.80
N ALA A 487 -28.27 20.05 4.98
CA ALA A 487 -29.63 20.34 4.52
C ALA A 487 -30.17 21.62 5.19
N PRO A 488 -30.89 22.48 4.45
CA PRO A 488 -31.31 23.80 4.93
C PRO A 488 -32.38 23.68 6.03
N SER A 489 -31.94 23.56 7.28
CA SER A 489 -32.78 23.62 8.48
C SER A 489 -32.76 25.02 9.10
N ALA A 490 -33.74 25.33 9.95
CA ALA A 490 -33.78 26.61 10.68
C ALA A 490 -32.49 26.86 11.48
N HIS A 491 -31.90 25.81 12.05
CA HIS A 491 -30.65 25.88 12.81
C HIS A 491 -29.45 26.22 11.91
N VAL A 492 -29.35 25.59 10.73
CA VAL A 492 -28.26 25.87 9.76
C VAL A 492 -28.36 27.30 9.24
N LYS A 493 -29.57 27.81 8.98
CA LYS A 493 -29.80 29.20 8.57
C LYS A 493 -29.35 30.21 9.63
N GLU A 494 -29.66 29.96 10.91
CA GLU A 494 -29.21 30.83 12.01
C GLU A 494 -27.67 30.83 12.14
N ARG A 495 -27.03 29.66 12.07
CA ARG A 495 -25.56 29.54 12.15
C ARG A 495 -24.85 30.21 10.97
N LEU A 496 -25.39 30.09 9.75
CA LEU A 496 -24.86 30.80 8.58
C LEU A 496 -24.95 32.32 8.76
N TYR A 497 -26.06 32.81 9.33
CA TYR A 497 -26.24 34.23 9.61
C TYR A 497 -25.26 34.75 10.69
N GLU A 498 -25.01 33.97 11.74
CA GLU A 498 -24.02 34.30 12.78
C GLU A 498 -22.59 34.40 12.20
N VAL A 499 -22.19 33.46 11.36
CA VAL A 499 -20.87 33.47 10.69
C VAL A 499 -20.73 34.71 9.80
N ALA A 500 -21.78 35.09 9.07
CA ALA A 500 -21.77 36.31 8.27
C ALA A 500 -21.60 37.58 9.14
N LEU A 501 -22.22 37.63 10.31
CA LEU A 501 -22.13 38.76 11.23
C LEU A 501 -20.71 38.89 11.81
N GLU A 502 -20.07 37.77 12.14
CA GLU A 502 -18.72 37.79 12.71
C GLU A 502 -17.67 38.21 11.67
N HIS A 503 -17.79 37.77 10.41
CA HIS A 503 -16.96 38.29 9.31
C HIS A 503 -17.16 39.80 9.11
N ALA A 504 -18.41 40.29 9.22
CA ALA A 504 -18.68 41.73 9.14
C ALA A 504 -18.06 42.50 10.32
N ARG A 505 -18.05 41.92 11.53
CA ARG A 505 -17.40 42.48 12.73
C ARG A 505 -15.88 42.57 12.57
N GLN A 506 -15.28 41.60 11.90
CA GLN A 506 -13.86 41.56 11.55
C GLN A 506 -13.48 42.45 10.35
N ARG A 507 -14.43 43.19 9.77
CA ARG A 507 -14.28 44.05 8.58
C ARG A 507 -13.93 43.30 7.28
N ASP A 508 -14.10 41.99 7.23
CA ASP A 508 -13.93 41.19 6.00
C ASP A 508 -15.26 41.12 5.22
N LEU A 509 -15.56 42.24 4.54
CA LEU A 509 -16.83 42.44 3.85
C LEU A 509 -17.04 41.44 2.70
N ALA A 510 -15.95 40.99 2.04
CA ALA A 510 -16.02 40.04 0.94
C ALA A 510 -16.46 38.64 1.41
N LYS A 511 -15.95 38.19 2.57
CA LYS A 511 -16.37 36.92 3.17
C LYS A 511 -17.77 37.00 3.74
N ALA A 512 -18.14 38.08 4.43
CA ALA A 512 -19.51 38.28 4.93
C ALA A 512 -20.55 38.27 3.79
N GLU A 513 -20.23 38.91 2.66
CA GLU A 513 -21.07 38.93 1.45
C GLU A 513 -21.25 37.52 0.86
N ARG A 514 -20.18 36.71 0.82
CA ARG A 514 -20.21 35.34 0.33
C ARG A 514 -21.16 34.45 1.16
N VAL A 515 -21.13 34.58 2.48
CA VAL A 515 -22.02 33.84 3.38
C VAL A 515 -23.48 34.30 3.25
N LEU A 516 -23.71 35.62 3.20
CA LEU A 516 -25.06 36.19 2.99
C LEU A 516 -25.65 35.83 1.64
N ARG A 517 -24.85 35.75 0.57
CA ARG A 517 -25.30 35.32 -0.76
C ARG A 517 -25.80 33.89 -0.75
N HIS A 518 -25.09 33.00 -0.03
CA HIS A 518 -25.53 31.61 0.11
C HIS A 518 -26.81 31.51 0.94
N LEU A 519 -26.90 32.23 2.07
CA LEU A 519 -28.09 32.27 2.90
C LEU A 519 -29.32 32.82 2.14
N ALA A 520 -29.14 33.90 1.36
CA ALA A 520 -30.19 34.48 0.53
C ALA A 520 -30.61 33.58 -0.64
N GLY A 521 -29.72 32.71 -1.11
CA GLY A 521 -30.05 31.67 -2.11
C GLY A 521 -30.90 30.53 -1.54
N ILE A 522 -30.84 30.31 -0.23
CA ILE A 522 -31.68 29.33 0.48
C ILE A 522 -33.02 29.96 0.88
N ASP A 523 -32.97 31.14 1.51
CA ASP A 523 -34.14 31.85 2.04
C ASP A 523 -33.86 33.38 2.08
N PRO A 524 -34.34 34.15 1.09
CA PRO A 524 -34.04 35.58 0.99
C PRO A 524 -34.67 36.44 2.09
N GLU A 525 -35.78 35.97 2.68
CA GLU A 525 -36.52 36.67 3.74
C GLU A 525 -35.95 36.38 5.14
N PHE A 526 -35.14 35.32 5.30
CA PHE A 526 -34.56 34.97 6.59
C PHE A 526 -33.68 36.11 7.14
N ARG A 527 -34.16 36.75 8.22
CA ARG A 527 -33.52 37.92 8.87
C ARG A 527 -33.16 39.05 7.90
N HIS A 528 -33.94 39.22 6.82
CA HIS A 528 -33.68 40.20 5.75
C HIS A 528 -32.28 40.06 5.11
N ALA A 529 -31.78 38.83 4.98
CA ALA A 529 -30.46 38.54 4.40
C ALA A 529 -30.31 39.13 2.98
N GLY A 530 -31.36 39.09 2.16
CA GLY A 530 -31.36 39.68 0.82
C GLY A 530 -31.19 41.21 0.80
N GLU A 531 -31.81 41.92 1.74
CA GLU A 531 -31.69 43.38 1.86
C GLU A 531 -30.29 43.79 2.37
N LYS A 532 -29.76 43.04 3.36
CA LYS A 532 -28.40 43.24 3.86
C LYS A 532 -27.34 42.96 2.80
N LEU A 533 -27.53 41.94 1.98
CA LEU A 533 -26.66 41.64 0.84
C LEU A 533 -26.62 42.79 -0.16
N LYS A 534 -27.78 43.38 -0.51
CA LYS A 534 -27.84 44.57 -1.39
C LYS A 534 -27.10 45.76 -0.79
N LYS A 535 -27.24 46.00 0.52
CA LYS A 535 -26.56 47.09 1.23
C LYS A 535 -25.04 46.90 1.27
N LEU A 536 -24.56 45.67 1.53
CA LEU A 536 -23.15 45.30 1.54
C LEU A 536 -22.52 45.34 0.14
N ALA A 537 -23.24 44.85 -0.88
CA ALA A 537 -22.83 44.94 -2.28
C ALA A 537 -22.74 46.40 -2.76
N GLY A 538 -23.66 47.27 -2.32
CA GLY A 538 -23.60 48.72 -2.57
C GLY A 538 -22.36 49.38 -1.95
N LEU A 539 -22.06 49.05 -0.69
CA LEU A 539 -20.83 49.50 0.00
C LEU A 539 -19.55 49.07 -0.71
N ARG A 540 -19.51 47.83 -1.21
CA ARG A 540 -18.37 47.30 -1.98
C ARG A 540 -18.26 47.95 -3.36
N SER A 541 -19.37 48.15 -4.07
CA SER A 541 -19.37 48.83 -5.39
C SER A 541 -18.89 50.28 -5.31
N SER A 542 -19.02 50.91 -4.14
CA SER A 542 -18.50 52.25 -3.85
C SER A 542 -16.98 52.25 -3.60
N LEU A 543 -16.41 51.12 -3.18
CA LEU A 543 -14.98 50.93 -2.87
C LEU A 543 -14.19 50.29 -4.02
N GLN A 544 -14.87 49.67 -5.00
CA GLN A 544 -14.28 49.03 -6.17
C GLN A 544 -14.92 49.60 -7.44
N GLY A 545 -14.37 50.72 -7.92
CA GLY A 545 -14.58 51.16 -9.29
C GLY A 545 -13.90 50.19 -10.26
N GLY A 546 -14.70 49.45 -11.03
CA GLY A 546 -14.24 48.60 -12.13
C GLY A 546 -15.08 47.34 -12.32
N GLN A 547 -16.18 47.49 -13.08
CA GLN A 547 -16.87 46.57 -14.03
C GLN A 547 -16.58 45.04 -13.90
N SER A 548 -17.52 44.08 -14.00
CA SER A 548 -18.89 44.00 -14.54
C SER A 548 -19.59 42.68 -14.08
N ALA A 549 -20.86 42.54 -14.50
CA ALA A 549 -21.95 41.59 -14.20
C ALA A 549 -21.69 40.04 -14.39
N PRO A 550 -22.64 39.16 -13.97
CA PRO A 550 -22.39 37.78 -13.52
C PRO A 550 -22.66 36.67 -14.57
N PRO A 551 -22.17 35.44 -14.34
CA PRO A 551 -22.88 34.26 -14.86
C PRO A 551 -23.15 33.13 -13.85
N GLU A 552 -24.13 32.34 -14.29
CA GLU A 552 -24.85 31.18 -13.76
C GLU A 552 -24.08 30.02 -13.09
N ALA A 553 -24.86 29.18 -12.42
CA ALA A 553 -24.50 28.04 -11.58
C ALA A 553 -23.62 26.96 -12.27
N PRO A 554 -22.70 26.31 -11.54
CA PRO A 554 -21.79 25.34 -12.12
C PRO A 554 -22.39 23.92 -12.20
N SER A 555 -22.46 23.41 -13.42
CA SER A 555 -22.54 21.97 -13.70
C SER A 555 -21.15 21.34 -13.60
N LEU A 556 -21.02 20.26 -12.82
CA LEU A 556 -19.80 19.47 -12.66
C LEU A 556 -19.46 18.69 -13.94
N ARG A 557 -18.58 19.25 -14.79
CA ARG A 557 -17.83 18.53 -15.83
C ARG A 557 -16.45 19.19 -16.01
N PRO A 558 -15.32 18.47 -15.84
CA PRO A 558 -14.03 19.00 -16.26
C PRO A 558 -13.91 18.79 -17.76
N VAL A 559 -14.04 19.88 -18.53
CA VAL A 559 -13.67 19.91 -19.95
C VAL A 559 -12.67 21.05 -20.09
N LEU A 560 -11.46 20.73 -20.53
CA LEU A 560 -10.46 21.71 -20.96
C LEU A 560 -11.05 22.54 -22.11
N LYS A 561 -11.31 23.82 -21.85
CA LYS A 561 -11.49 24.84 -22.90
C LYS A 561 -10.16 25.57 -23.07
N PRO A 562 -9.75 25.95 -24.29
CA PRO A 562 -8.68 26.91 -24.48
C PRO A 562 -9.19 28.28 -24.01
N THR A 563 -8.55 28.88 -23.02
CA THR A 563 -8.88 30.24 -22.54
C THR A 563 -7.62 31.08 -22.45
N THR A 564 -7.63 32.20 -23.17
CA THR A 564 -6.61 33.25 -23.29
C THR A 564 -6.41 34.14 -22.05
N ASP A 565 -6.96 33.76 -20.88
CA ASP A 565 -6.95 34.61 -19.68
C ASP A 565 -6.17 33.95 -18.51
N ALA A 566 -4.92 33.55 -18.78
CA ALA A 566 -3.93 33.31 -17.72
C ALA A 566 -3.22 34.64 -17.36
N PRO A 567 -2.75 34.83 -16.11
CA PRO A 567 -1.93 35.99 -15.79
C PRO A 567 -0.72 36.03 -16.75
N ALA A 568 -0.59 37.12 -17.50
CA ALA A 568 0.41 37.25 -18.55
C ALA A 568 1.83 37.26 -17.95
N LEU A 569 2.44 36.07 -17.85
CA LEU A 569 3.87 35.88 -17.63
C LEU A 569 4.66 35.95 -18.95
N ASN A 570 4.04 36.38 -20.05
CA ASN A 570 4.69 36.47 -21.37
C ASN A 570 5.95 37.36 -21.27
N GLY A 571 7.11 36.77 -21.55
CA GLY A 571 8.42 37.43 -21.43
C GLY A 571 9.10 37.31 -20.06
N GLN A 572 8.46 36.69 -19.06
CA GLN A 572 9.13 36.31 -17.80
C GLN A 572 9.84 34.95 -17.93
N THR A 573 10.80 34.70 -17.05
CA THR A 573 11.57 33.46 -17.00
C THR A 573 11.12 32.60 -15.83
N ILE A 574 11.03 31.29 -16.04
CA ILE A 574 10.88 30.28 -14.98
C ILE A 574 12.10 29.38 -15.03
N GLY A 575 12.92 29.42 -13.98
CA GLY A 575 14.28 28.87 -14.02
C GLY A 575 15.08 29.54 -15.14
N ARG A 576 15.50 28.75 -16.14
CA ARG A 576 16.19 29.28 -17.33
C ARG A 576 15.30 29.52 -18.55
N TYR A 577 14.04 29.11 -18.49
CA TYR A 577 13.17 29.04 -19.66
C TYR A 577 12.37 30.33 -19.82
N GLN A 578 12.30 30.84 -21.04
CA GLN A 578 11.49 32.02 -21.37
C GLN A 578 10.05 31.58 -21.67
N ILE A 579 9.08 32.18 -21.00
CA ILE A 579 7.66 31.84 -21.19
C ILE A 579 7.11 32.56 -22.43
N GLU A 580 6.56 31.78 -23.37
CA GLU A 580 5.92 32.27 -24.60
C GLU A 580 4.40 32.43 -24.41
N ASP A 581 3.72 31.41 -23.87
CA ASP A 581 2.25 31.41 -23.69
C ASP A 581 1.81 30.39 -22.61
N ALA A 582 0.59 30.51 -22.09
CA ALA A 582 -0.03 29.49 -21.22
C ALA A 582 -0.84 28.50 -22.06
N ILE A 583 -0.49 27.22 -22.01
CA ILE A 583 -1.11 26.17 -22.85
C ILE A 583 -2.08 25.26 -22.09
N GLY A 584 -2.13 25.34 -20.76
CA GLY A 584 -3.12 24.63 -19.97
C GLY A 584 -3.13 25.04 -18.50
N ARG A 585 -4.30 25.00 -17.86
CA ARG A 585 -4.46 25.25 -16.42
C ARG A 585 -5.27 24.14 -15.78
N GLY A 586 -4.68 23.46 -14.81
CA GLY A 586 -5.33 22.48 -13.94
C GLY A 586 -5.74 23.10 -12.60
N ALA A 587 -6.24 22.26 -11.69
CA ALA A 587 -6.63 22.69 -10.35
C ALA A 587 -5.43 23.18 -9.49
N MET A 588 -4.24 22.61 -9.70
CA MET A 588 -3.05 22.83 -8.87
C MET A 588 -1.79 23.21 -9.67
N ALA A 589 -1.88 23.08 -11.00
CA ALA A 589 -0.73 23.24 -11.89
C ALA A 589 -1.08 24.05 -13.12
N THR A 590 -0.15 24.87 -13.58
CA THR A 590 -0.26 25.60 -14.86
C THR A 590 0.84 25.13 -15.80
N VAL A 591 0.50 24.89 -17.07
CA VAL A 591 1.44 24.46 -18.10
C VAL A 591 1.62 25.61 -19.08
N TYR A 592 2.86 26.03 -19.25
CA TYR A 592 3.27 27.08 -20.18
C TYR A 592 4.02 26.48 -21.36
N LEU A 593 3.84 27.06 -22.54
CA LEU A 593 4.80 26.96 -23.62
C LEU A 593 5.95 27.91 -23.32
N GLY A 594 7.17 27.41 -23.42
CA GLY A 594 8.36 28.24 -23.29
C GLY A 594 9.47 27.80 -24.22
N ARG A 595 10.61 28.49 -24.11
CA ARG A 595 11.78 28.28 -24.93
C ARG A 595 13.03 28.19 -24.05
N ASP A 596 13.86 27.18 -24.32
CA ASP A 596 15.20 27.08 -23.76
C ASP A 596 16.14 28.03 -24.53
N PRO A 597 16.64 29.10 -23.91
CA PRO A 597 17.46 30.09 -24.61
C PRO A 597 18.84 29.57 -25.00
N LYS A 598 19.36 28.51 -24.36
CA LYS A 598 20.71 27.98 -24.66
C LYS A 598 20.77 27.21 -25.96
N ILE A 599 19.71 26.48 -26.28
CA ILE A 599 19.65 25.57 -27.44
C ILE A 599 18.49 25.91 -28.39
N ASN A 600 17.77 27.00 -28.11
CA ASN A 600 16.65 27.52 -28.91
C ASN A 600 15.54 26.49 -29.17
N ARG A 601 15.19 25.70 -28.15
CA ARG A 601 14.20 24.60 -28.23
C ARG A 601 12.90 24.98 -27.52
N ARG A 602 11.74 24.72 -28.14
CA ARG A 602 10.43 24.82 -27.47
C ARG A 602 10.23 23.70 -26.46
N VAL A 603 9.70 24.05 -25.29
CA VAL A 603 9.45 23.16 -24.17
C VAL A 603 8.08 23.45 -23.56
N ALA A 604 7.46 22.44 -22.95
CA ALA A 604 6.32 22.65 -22.06
C ALA A 604 6.85 22.76 -20.62
N ILE A 605 6.36 23.72 -19.85
CA ILE A 605 6.83 24.00 -18.48
C ILE A 605 5.62 23.90 -17.57
N LYS A 606 5.54 22.85 -16.78
CA LYS A 606 4.49 22.67 -15.78
C LYS A 606 4.97 23.25 -14.47
N THR A 607 4.18 24.15 -13.88
CA THR A 607 4.44 24.75 -12.59
C THR A 607 3.40 24.33 -11.56
N ILE A 608 3.83 24.17 -10.31
CA ILE A 608 2.95 23.82 -9.18
C ILE A 608 3.15 24.84 -8.06
N ALA A 609 2.06 25.45 -7.60
CA ALA A 609 2.05 26.44 -6.53
C ALA A 609 1.98 25.75 -5.16
N LEU A 610 3.07 25.09 -4.75
CA LEU A 610 3.11 24.24 -3.55
C LEU A 610 2.79 25.01 -2.24
N ALA A 611 3.11 26.30 -2.17
CA ALA A 611 2.91 27.12 -0.96
C ALA A 611 1.42 27.38 -0.62
N GLU A 612 0.51 27.30 -1.59
CA GLU A 612 -0.93 27.53 -1.35
C GLU A 612 -1.62 26.28 -0.77
N GLU A 613 -1.03 25.10 -0.95
CA GLU A 613 -1.70 23.81 -0.69
C GLU A 613 -1.16 23.08 0.55
N PHE A 614 0.10 23.30 0.89
CA PHE A 614 0.79 22.66 2.02
C PHE A 614 1.02 23.67 3.18
N THR A 615 1.16 23.20 4.40
CA THR A 615 1.67 24.02 5.53
C THR A 615 3.18 24.21 5.36
N ASP A 616 3.77 25.22 5.99
CA ASP A 616 5.22 25.47 5.88
C ASP A 616 6.07 24.27 6.32
N SER A 617 5.57 23.45 7.27
CA SER A 617 6.19 22.19 7.71
C SER A 617 6.15 21.08 6.65
N ASP A 618 5.07 21.01 5.87
CA ASP A 618 4.83 19.93 4.90
C ASP A 618 5.38 20.29 3.50
N LEU A 619 5.59 21.59 3.26
CA LEU A 619 6.08 22.13 2.00
C LEU A 619 7.48 21.59 1.64
N VAL A 620 8.38 21.47 2.62
CA VAL A 620 9.75 20.97 2.40
C VAL A 620 9.74 19.50 1.99
N ASN A 621 8.88 18.69 2.61
CA ASN A 621 8.72 17.28 2.28
C ASN A 621 8.07 17.08 0.91
N ALA A 622 7.02 17.86 0.60
CA ALA A 622 6.35 17.84 -0.69
C ALA A 622 7.30 18.25 -1.84
N LYS A 623 8.12 19.29 -1.64
CA LYS A 623 9.16 19.70 -2.61
C LYS A 623 10.20 18.61 -2.85
N THR A 624 10.73 18.03 -1.77
CA THR A 624 11.73 16.95 -1.86
C THR A 624 11.18 15.73 -2.59
N GLN A 625 9.93 15.37 -2.32
CA GLN A 625 9.26 14.27 -3.00
C GLN A 625 8.97 14.59 -4.48
N PHE A 626 8.55 15.82 -4.80
CA PHE A 626 8.34 16.27 -6.18
C PHE A 626 9.61 16.13 -7.03
N LEU A 627 10.76 16.61 -6.53
CA LEU A 627 12.03 16.54 -7.24
C LEU A 627 12.51 15.09 -7.44
N ARG A 628 12.37 14.22 -6.43
CA ARG A 628 12.72 12.80 -6.52
C ARG A 628 11.86 12.04 -7.55
N GLU A 629 10.58 12.39 -7.66
CA GLU A 629 9.70 11.76 -8.64
C GLU A 629 9.96 12.28 -10.06
N ALA A 630 10.22 13.57 -10.20
CA ALA A 630 10.66 14.16 -11.46
C ALA A 630 11.98 13.53 -11.95
N GLU A 631 12.94 13.28 -11.07
CA GLU A 631 14.18 12.58 -11.38
C GLU A 631 13.93 11.14 -11.84
N SER A 632 13.04 10.42 -11.14
CA SER A 632 12.69 9.04 -11.48
C SER A 632 12.01 8.93 -12.85
N ALA A 633 11.09 9.86 -13.15
CA ALA A 633 10.41 9.95 -14.44
C ALA A 633 11.33 10.47 -15.56
N GLY A 634 12.32 11.30 -15.23
CA GLY A 634 13.32 11.81 -16.18
C GLY A 634 14.22 10.75 -16.81
N ARG A 635 14.31 9.56 -16.21
CA ARG A 635 15.03 8.41 -16.78
C ARG A 635 14.29 7.73 -17.93
N LEU A 636 13.00 8.02 -18.12
CA LEU A 636 12.19 7.37 -19.16
C LEU A 636 12.49 7.98 -20.53
N ASN A 637 12.94 7.13 -21.47
CA ASN A 637 13.14 7.50 -22.86
C ASN A 637 12.40 6.54 -23.79
N HIS A 638 11.19 6.92 -24.18
CA HIS A 638 10.32 6.11 -25.03
C HIS A 638 9.52 7.01 -25.99
N PRO A 639 9.34 6.64 -27.26
CA PRO A 639 8.65 7.48 -28.24
C PRO A 639 7.22 7.86 -27.83
N ASN A 640 6.53 6.99 -27.09
CA ASN A 640 5.17 7.22 -26.58
C ASN A 640 5.11 7.76 -25.13
N ILE A 641 6.21 8.29 -24.60
CA ILE A 641 6.25 8.96 -23.29
C ILE A 641 6.82 10.38 -23.50
N ILE A 642 6.24 11.38 -22.85
CA ILE A 642 6.76 12.75 -22.83
C ILE A 642 8.08 12.75 -22.05
N SER A 643 9.17 13.16 -22.71
CA SER A 643 10.47 13.26 -22.05
C SER A 643 10.53 14.47 -21.12
N ILE A 644 11.03 14.26 -19.90
CA ILE A 644 11.36 15.35 -18.97
C ILE A 644 12.80 15.79 -19.25
N TYR A 645 13.01 17.10 -19.36
CA TYR A 645 14.33 17.69 -19.64
C TYR A 645 15.00 18.30 -18.43
N ASP A 646 14.21 18.91 -17.54
CA ASP A 646 14.71 19.64 -16.38
C ASP A 646 13.62 19.75 -15.32
N ALA A 647 14.01 19.85 -14.06
CA ALA A 647 13.13 20.06 -12.92
C ALA A 647 13.83 20.94 -11.90
N GLY A 648 13.11 21.88 -11.29
CA GLY A 648 13.72 22.79 -10.34
C GLY A 648 12.73 23.66 -9.60
N GLU A 649 13.27 24.62 -8.87
CA GLU A 649 12.51 25.59 -8.09
C GLU A 649 12.84 27.00 -8.58
N ASP A 650 11.81 27.85 -8.62
CA ASP A 650 11.94 29.28 -8.85
C ASP A 650 11.00 30.04 -7.91
N GLY A 651 11.57 30.65 -6.87
CA GLY A 651 10.82 31.27 -5.77
C GLY A 651 9.96 30.27 -4.99
N GLN A 652 8.63 30.46 -5.03
CA GLN A 652 7.65 29.60 -4.34
C GLN A 652 7.02 28.54 -5.27
N VAL A 653 7.57 28.39 -6.47
CA VAL A 653 7.00 27.54 -7.52
C VAL A 653 8.01 26.46 -7.88
N ALA A 654 7.56 25.20 -7.84
CA ALA A 654 8.31 24.10 -8.44
C ALA A 654 7.92 23.98 -9.92
N TYR A 655 8.90 23.76 -10.79
CA TYR A 655 8.67 23.62 -12.23
C TYR A 655 9.27 22.34 -12.80
N LEU A 656 8.65 21.85 -13.87
CA LEU A 656 9.08 20.71 -14.67
C LEU A 656 9.08 21.11 -16.14
N ALA A 657 10.26 21.16 -16.75
CA ALA A 657 10.41 21.39 -18.18
C ALA A 657 10.45 20.06 -18.94
N MET A 658 9.56 19.92 -19.92
CA MET A 658 9.33 18.67 -20.64
C MET A 658 9.17 18.90 -22.16
N GLU A 659 9.17 17.81 -22.91
CA GLU A 659 8.88 17.81 -24.34
C GLU A 659 7.55 18.54 -24.63
N TYR A 660 7.61 19.54 -25.50
CA TYR A 660 6.38 20.14 -26.03
C TYR A 660 5.83 19.24 -27.14
N PHE A 661 4.64 18.68 -26.91
CA PHE A 661 3.94 17.84 -27.88
C PHE A 661 2.66 18.53 -28.38
N PRO A 662 2.52 18.85 -29.68
CA PRO A 662 1.41 19.62 -30.22
C PRO A 662 0.09 18.82 -30.40
N GLY A 663 -0.08 17.70 -29.67
CA GLY A 663 -1.28 16.88 -29.71
C GLY A 663 -2.40 17.34 -28.76
N LYS A 664 -3.60 16.77 -28.91
CA LYS A 664 -4.72 16.98 -27.98
C LYS A 664 -4.80 15.82 -27.00
N SER A 665 -5.19 16.09 -25.76
CA SER A 665 -5.54 15.04 -24.79
C SER A 665 -6.68 14.15 -25.32
N LEU A 666 -6.62 12.84 -25.02
CA LEU A 666 -7.68 11.88 -25.32
C LEU A 666 -9.01 12.20 -24.61
N SER A 667 -9.00 13.05 -23.58
CA SER A 667 -10.24 13.60 -22.98
C SER A 667 -11.13 14.32 -24.00
N HIS A 668 -10.53 14.93 -25.03
CA HIS A 668 -11.26 15.53 -26.14
C HIS A 668 -12.09 14.49 -26.91
N TYR A 669 -11.63 13.24 -26.95
CA TYR A 669 -12.27 12.12 -27.66
C TYR A 669 -13.02 11.16 -26.72
N ALA A 670 -13.20 11.52 -25.45
CA ALA A 670 -13.83 10.69 -24.42
C ALA A 670 -15.28 11.12 -24.13
N GLN A 671 -15.90 11.89 -25.03
CA GLN A 671 -17.26 12.40 -24.92
C GLN A 671 -18.15 11.78 -26.00
N PRO A 672 -19.43 11.46 -25.72
CA PRO A 672 -20.31 10.79 -26.68
C PRO A 672 -20.41 11.45 -28.07
N GLY A 673 -20.26 12.77 -28.14
CA GLY A 673 -20.31 13.54 -29.40
C GLY A 673 -19.00 13.64 -30.18
N ASN A 674 -17.89 13.06 -29.70
CA ASN A 674 -16.57 13.21 -30.33
C ASN A 674 -15.69 11.95 -30.18
N LEU A 675 -16.30 10.76 -30.18
CA LEU A 675 -15.58 9.49 -30.03
C LEU A 675 -14.72 9.17 -31.26
N LEU A 676 -13.57 8.54 -31.04
CA LEU A 676 -12.76 7.98 -32.12
C LEU A 676 -13.36 6.64 -32.61
N PRO A 677 -13.04 6.22 -33.86
CA PRO A 677 -13.41 4.89 -34.33
C PRO A 677 -12.88 3.79 -33.40
N PRO A 678 -13.66 2.73 -33.09
CA PRO A 678 -13.26 1.69 -32.13
C PRO A 678 -11.89 1.05 -32.43
N ARG A 679 -11.63 0.75 -33.71
CA ARG A 679 -10.33 0.26 -34.20
C ARG A 679 -9.19 1.18 -33.75
N ARG A 680 -9.38 2.48 -33.95
CA ARG A 680 -8.39 3.49 -33.63
C ARG A 680 -8.14 3.60 -32.13
N VAL A 681 -9.20 3.47 -31.32
CA VAL A 681 -9.09 3.41 -29.86
C VAL A 681 -8.24 2.21 -29.44
N LEU A 682 -8.49 1.02 -29.99
CA LEU A 682 -7.72 -0.19 -29.67
C LEU A 682 -6.23 -0.05 -30.04
N GLU A 683 -5.91 0.50 -31.21
CA GLU A 683 -4.53 0.78 -31.65
C GLU A 683 -3.79 1.77 -30.74
N LEU A 684 -4.49 2.83 -30.30
CA LEU A 684 -3.94 3.82 -29.38
C LEU A 684 -3.72 3.21 -27.99
N MET A 685 -4.68 2.45 -27.48
CA MET A 685 -4.56 1.80 -26.17
C MET A 685 -3.49 0.69 -26.16
N ALA A 686 -3.27 -0.01 -27.28
CA ALA A 686 -2.18 -0.97 -27.39
C ALA A 686 -0.80 -0.29 -27.27
N ARG A 687 -0.60 0.86 -27.94
CA ARG A 687 0.63 1.66 -27.81
C ARG A 687 0.80 2.25 -26.41
N ALA A 688 -0.29 2.71 -25.79
CA ALA A 688 -0.25 3.17 -24.40
C ALA A 688 0.14 2.04 -23.43
N ALA A 689 -0.41 0.83 -23.62
CA ALA A 689 -0.06 -0.34 -22.82
C ALA A 689 1.42 -0.75 -22.99
N GLU A 690 1.99 -0.63 -24.18
CA GLU A 690 3.43 -0.85 -24.40
C GLU A 690 4.31 0.20 -23.73
N ALA A 691 3.91 1.47 -23.80
CA ALA A 691 4.62 2.55 -23.11
C ALA A 691 4.59 2.36 -21.59
N LEU A 692 3.46 1.95 -21.02
CA LEU A 692 3.36 1.59 -19.60
C LEU A 692 4.23 0.38 -19.27
N HIS A 693 4.27 -0.65 -20.13
CA HIS A 693 5.16 -1.79 -19.93
C HIS A 693 6.63 -1.39 -19.87
N TYR A 694 7.07 -0.47 -20.76
CA TYR A 694 8.41 0.08 -20.73
C TYR A 694 8.68 0.81 -19.39
N ALA A 695 7.78 1.69 -18.95
CA ALA A 695 7.93 2.41 -17.68
C ALA A 695 7.98 1.46 -16.48
N HIS A 696 7.12 0.44 -16.45
CA HIS A 696 7.11 -0.58 -15.39
C HIS A 696 8.41 -1.39 -15.34
N GLY A 697 9.01 -1.67 -16.50
CA GLY A 697 10.34 -2.29 -16.61
C GLY A 697 11.47 -1.42 -16.09
N GLN A 698 11.26 -0.11 -15.95
CA GLN A 698 12.17 0.86 -15.32
C GLN A 698 11.75 1.19 -13.87
N HIS A 699 10.87 0.38 -13.27
CA HIS A 699 10.32 0.56 -11.92
C HIS A 699 9.56 1.87 -11.70
N VAL A 700 9.04 2.49 -12.78
CA VAL A 700 8.20 3.69 -12.70
C VAL A 700 6.73 3.32 -12.95
N VAL A 701 5.88 3.55 -11.94
CA VAL A 701 4.42 3.39 -12.02
C VAL A 701 3.78 4.76 -12.20
N HIS A 702 2.81 4.88 -13.12
CA HIS A 702 2.21 6.16 -13.46
C HIS A 702 1.20 6.67 -12.40
N ARG A 703 0.34 5.79 -11.89
CA ARG A 703 -0.70 6.01 -10.86
C ARG A 703 -1.88 6.93 -11.23
N ASP A 704 -1.81 7.68 -12.32
CA ASP A 704 -2.87 8.60 -12.77
C ASP A 704 -3.16 8.43 -14.27
N VAL A 705 -3.31 7.18 -14.73
CA VAL A 705 -3.66 6.91 -16.14
C VAL A 705 -5.13 7.27 -16.37
N LYS A 706 -5.36 8.26 -17.25
CA LYS A 706 -6.70 8.73 -17.64
C LYS A 706 -6.64 9.40 -19.01
N PRO A 707 -7.78 9.63 -19.70
CA PRO A 707 -7.78 10.31 -20.99
C PRO A 707 -7.08 11.68 -20.97
N ALA A 708 -7.11 12.40 -19.83
CA ALA A 708 -6.44 13.69 -19.67
C ALA A 708 -4.91 13.60 -19.84
N ASN A 709 -4.29 12.48 -19.46
CA ASN A 709 -2.84 12.30 -19.39
C ASN A 709 -2.28 11.48 -20.58
N ILE A 710 -3.11 11.22 -21.59
CA ILE A 710 -2.69 10.60 -22.85
C ILE A 710 -2.97 11.59 -23.97
N MET A 711 -1.92 12.04 -24.64
CA MET A 711 -1.99 12.98 -25.76
C MET A 711 -1.96 12.24 -27.09
N TYR A 712 -2.72 12.72 -28.06
CA TYR A 712 -2.80 12.18 -29.40
C TYR A 712 -2.81 13.31 -30.43
N ASP A 713 -1.88 13.23 -31.37
CA ASP A 713 -1.87 14.06 -32.56
C ASP A 713 -2.44 13.26 -33.73
N ARG A 714 -3.52 13.78 -34.33
CA ARG A 714 -4.21 13.14 -35.46
C ARG A 714 -3.45 13.30 -36.78
N GLU A 715 -2.64 14.34 -36.92
CA GLU A 715 -1.92 14.62 -38.17
C GLU A 715 -0.70 13.71 -38.31
N THR A 716 0.08 13.59 -37.23
CA THR A 716 1.29 12.75 -37.19
C THR A 716 1.03 11.33 -36.73
N ASP A 717 -0.19 11.04 -36.29
CA ASP A 717 -0.60 9.76 -35.73
C ASP A 717 0.13 9.34 -34.43
N ALA A 718 0.83 10.28 -33.79
CA ALA A 718 1.64 10.05 -32.60
C ALA A 718 0.81 10.08 -31.31
N LEU A 719 1.08 9.14 -30.40
CA LEU A 719 0.53 9.10 -29.04
C LEU A 719 1.66 9.28 -28.04
N LYS A 720 1.44 10.09 -27.01
CA LYS A 720 2.37 10.24 -25.89
C LYS A 720 1.63 10.26 -24.55
N ILE A 721 2.18 9.55 -23.56
CA ILE A 721 1.71 9.60 -22.17
C ILE A 721 2.51 10.68 -21.44
N THR A 722 1.81 11.48 -20.62
CA THR A 722 2.39 12.59 -19.85
C THR A 722 2.12 12.40 -18.35
N ASP A 723 2.71 13.25 -17.51
CA ASP A 723 2.47 13.29 -16.06
C ASP A 723 2.87 12.01 -15.29
N PHE A 724 3.93 11.33 -15.75
CA PHE A 724 4.60 10.31 -14.94
C PHE A 724 5.18 10.94 -13.66
N GLY A 725 4.91 10.33 -12.50
CA GLY A 725 5.61 10.68 -11.25
C GLY A 725 5.26 12.05 -10.66
N ILE A 726 4.00 12.50 -10.72
CA ILE A 726 3.53 13.64 -9.90
C ILE A 726 2.39 13.20 -8.96
N ALA A 727 1.90 11.98 -9.12
CA ALA A 727 0.68 11.47 -8.48
C ALA A 727 0.87 10.93 -7.05
N ARG A 728 2.10 10.63 -6.60
CA ARG A 728 2.25 10.16 -5.20
C ARG A 728 2.02 11.30 -4.21
N LEU A 729 2.36 12.53 -4.58
CA LEU A 729 2.04 13.75 -3.82
C LEU A 729 0.54 13.92 -3.60
N THR A 730 -0.30 13.32 -4.44
CA THR A 730 -1.77 13.40 -4.37
C THR A 730 -2.41 12.17 -3.72
N ASP A 731 -1.75 11.01 -3.82
CA ASP A 731 -2.20 9.74 -3.24
C ASP A 731 -1.88 9.60 -1.73
N SER A 732 -0.77 10.17 -1.23
CA SER A 732 -0.36 10.05 0.18
C SER A 732 -0.67 11.27 1.06
N SER A 733 -1.05 12.41 0.47
CA SER A 733 -1.15 13.68 1.19
C SER A 733 -2.61 14.06 1.44
N ARG A 734 -3.03 14.02 2.71
CA ARG A 734 -4.22 14.76 3.14
C ARG A 734 -3.92 16.25 2.93
N THR A 735 -4.60 16.90 1.99
CA THR A 735 -4.58 18.37 1.93
C THR A 735 -5.17 18.94 3.22
N LYS A 736 -4.94 20.23 3.49
CA LYS A 736 -5.57 20.98 4.61
C LYS A 736 -7.10 20.79 4.69
N THR A 737 -7.75 20.34 3.60
CA THR A 737 -9.19 20.10 3.50
C THR A 737 -9.63 18.64 3.69
N GLY A 738 -8.71 17.68 3.82
CA GLY A 738 -9.02 16.25 3.97
C GLY A 738 -9.59 15.57 2.71
N ILE A 739 -9.51 16.23 1.55
CA ILE A 739 -10.05 15.73 0.28
C ILE A 739 -8.99 14.89 -0.43
N ILE A 740 -9.38 13.68 -0.86
CA ILE A 740 -8.61 12.81 -1.76
C ILE A 740 -8.37 13.56 -3.05
N LEU A 741 -7.10 13.69 -3.41
CA LEU A 741 -6.69 14.53 -4.49
C LEU A 741 -6.67 13.71 -5.79
N GLY A 742 -7.77 13.77 -6.54
CA GLY A 742 -7.91 13.06 -7.82
C GLY A 742 -9.34 12.98 -8.33
N THR A 743 -9.51 12.47 -9.56
CA THR A 743 -10.83 12.03 -10.05
C THR A 743 -10.93 10.52 -9.76
N PRO A 744 -11.63 10.09 -8.70
CA PRO A 744 -11.61 8.70 -8.25
C PRO A 744 -12.10 7.70 -9.31
N SER A 745 -12.77 8.15 -10.36
CA SER A 745 -13.33 7.32 -11.43
C SER A 745 -12.33 6.43 -12.17
N TYR A 746 -11.02 6.71 -12.13
CA TYR A 746 -9.96 5.91 -12.79
C TYR A 746 -9.05 5.18 -11.81
N MET A 747 -9.22 5.41 -10.51
CA MET A 747 -8.40 4.74 -9.49
C MET A 747 -8.71 3.26 -9.44
N SER A 748 -7.68 2.45 -9.24
CA SER A 748 -7.82 1.02 -8.99
C SER A 748 -8.32 0.72 -7.56
N PRO A 749 -8.95 -0.44 -7.29
CA PRO A 749 -9.37 -0.85 -5.95
C PRO A 749 -8.23 -0.74 -4.91
N GLU A 750 -7.02 -1.15 -5.28
CA GLU A 750 -5.85 -1.10 -4.41
C GLU A 750 -5.38 0.32 -4.09
N GLN A 751 -5.53 1.27 -5.03
CA GLN A 751 -5.28 2.70 -4.78
C GLN A 751 -6.32 3.28 -3.82
N LEU A 752 -7.60 2.93 -4.00
CA LEU A 752 -8.67 3.36 -3.08
C LEU A 752 -8.48 2.79 -1.67
N ALA A 753 -7.92 1.60 -1.56
CA ALA A 753 -7.63 0.93 -0.29
C ALA A 753 -6.32 1.40 0.37
N GLY A 754 -5.49 2.21 -0.32
CA GLY A 754 -4.18 2.63 0.17
C GLY A 754 -3.16 1.48 0.28
N THR A 755 -3.37 0.40 -0.48
CA THR A 755 -2.51 -0.79 -0.51
C THR A 755 -1.42 -0.66 -1.59
N ASN A 756 -0.59 -1.69 -1.78
CA ASN A 756 0.56 -1.60 -2.69
C ASN A 756 0.14 -1.39 -4.16
N VAL A 757 0.46 -0.20 -4.70
CA VAL A 757 0.15 0.20 -6.09
C VAL A 757 1.26 -0.27 -7.01
N THR A 758 0.92 -1.08 -8.01
CA THR A 758 1.88 -1.66 -8.97
C THR A 758 1.53 -1.28 -10.41
N GLY A 759 2.31 -1.75 -11.39
CA GLY A 759 1.97 -1.58 -12.80
C GLY A 759 0.59 -2.14 -13.19
N GLN A 760 0.03 -3.09 -12.42
CA GLN A 760 -1.33 -3.60 -12.64
C GLN A 760 -2.42 -2.58 -12.30
N SER A 761 -2.12 -1.60 -11.45
CA SER A 761 -3.01 -0.48 -11.15
C SER A 761 -3.14 0.43 -12.38
N ASP A 762 -2.03 0.72 -13.06
CA ASP A 762 -2.05 1.48 -14.33
C ASP A 762 -2.84 0.76 -15.42
N LEU A 763 -2.79 -0.59 -15.47
CA LEU A 763 -3.56 -1.37 -16.45
C LEU A 763 -5.07 -1.35 -16.16
N PHE A 764 -5.46 -1.31 -14.88
CA PHE A 764 -6.87 -1.11 -14.51
C PHE A 764 -7.35 0.27 -14.97
N SER A 765 -6.58 1.32 -14.67
CA SER A 765 -6.88 2.68 -15.08
C SER A 765 -6.89 2.85 -16.62
N LEU A 766 -6.02 2.13 -17.33
CA LEU A 766 -6.07 2.03 -18.79
C LEU A 766 -7.33 1.31 -19.29
N GLY A 767 -7.80 0.28 -18.58
CA GLY A 767 -9.09 -0.38 -18.84
C GLY A 767 -10.29 0.57 -18.70
N VAL A 768 -10.29 1.40 -17.64
CA VAL A 768 -11.31 2.45 -17.45
C VAL A 768 -11.27 3.46 -18.60
N THR A 769 -10.06 3.87 -18.98
CA THR A 769 -9.81 4.79 -20.11
C THR A 769 -10.32 4.21 -21.43
N LEU A 770 -10.02 2.93 -21.71
CA LEU A 770 -10.52 2.21 -22.88
C LEU A 770 -12.05 2.19 -22.91
N TYR A 771 -12.69 1.81 -21.80
CA TYR A 771 -14.15 1.77 -21.71
C TYR A 771 -14.77 3.14 -22.06
N GLN A 772 -14.21 4.21 -21.50
CA GLN A 772 -14.72 5.56 -21.74
C GLN A 772 -14.48 6.05 -23.17
N LEU A 773 -13.33 5.76 -23.78
CA LEU A 773 -13.06 6.15 -25.17
C LEU A 773 -13.98 5.44 -26.16
N LEU A 774 -14.52 4.27 -25.80
CA LEU A 774 -15.47 3.54 -26.62
C LEU A 774 -16.93 4.00 -26.42
N THR A 775 -17.30 4.36 -25.19
CA THR A 775 -18.71 4.61 -24.80
C THR A 775 -19.03 6.07 -24.47
N GLY A 776 -18.02 6.92 -24.34
CA GLY A 776 -18.12 8.30 -23.89
C GLY A 776 -18.39 8.49 -22.39
N ASN A 777 -18.47 7.40 -21.61
CA ASN A 777 -18.73 7.46 -20.17
C ASN A 777 -17.82 6.47 -19.43
N PRO A 778 -17.34 6.78 -18.21
CA PRO A 778 -16.63 5.79 -17.40
C PRO A 778 -17.57 4.63 -16.99
N PRO A 779 -17.02 3.43 -16.75
CA PRO A 779 -17.79 2.24 -16.38
C PRO A 779 -18.50 2.39 -15.03
N PHE A 780 -17.87 3.08 -14.08
CA PHE A 780 -18.41 3.30 -12.73
C PHE A 780 -18.87 4.76 -12.57
N ARG A 781 -20.14 4.93 -12.19
CA ARG A 781 -20.78 6.24 -11.94
C ARG A 781 -21.69 6.16 -10.71
N ALA A 782 -21.67 7.21 -9.90
CA ALA A 782 -22.53 7.36 -8.73
C ALA A 782 -22.71 8.85 -8.38
N ASP A 783 -23.77 9.16 -7.64
CA ASP A 783 -24.11 10.53 -7.22
C ASP A 783 -23.27 11.04 -6.04
N SER A 784 -22.44 10.17 -5.45
CA SER A 784 -21.53 10.50 -4.35
C SER A 784 -20.19 9.76 -4.46
N ILE A 785 -19.13 10.39 -3.95
CA ILE A 785 -17.77 9.83 -3.96
C ILE A 785 -17.68 8.49 -3.21
N PRO A 786 -18.24 8.32 -1.99
CA PRO A 786 -18.16 7.03 -1.29
C PRO A 786 -18.85 5.90 -2.07
N ARG A 787 -19.99 6.20 -2.71
CA ARG A 787 -20.69 5.21 -3.54
C ARG A 787 -19.89 4.86 -4.79
N LEU A 788 -19.25 5.85 -5.43
CA LEU A 788 -18.35 5.59 -6.56
C LEU A 788 -17.19 4.69 -6.15
N MET A 789 -16.56 4.94 -5.00
CA MET A 789 -15.47 4.10 -4.47
C MET A 789 -15.95 2.67 -4.19
N GLN A 790 -17.14 2.50 -3.61
CA GLN A 790 -17.75 1.19 -3.40
C GLN A 790 -17.93 0.43 -4.72
N LYS A 791 -18.44 1.09 -5.77
CA LYS A 791 -18.61 0.50 -7.11
C LYS A 791 -17.29 0.07 -7.71
N ILE A 792 -16.27 0.95 -7.64
CA ILE A 792 -14.94 0.64 -8.15
C ILE A 792 -14.36 -0.57 -7.42
N ALA A 793 -14.51 -0.67 -6.10
CA ALA A 793 -13.97 -1.76 -5.31
C ALA A 793 -14.71 -3.10 -5.53
N HIS A 794 -16.04 -3.09 -5.72
CA HIS A 794 -16.84 -4.33 -5.62
C HIS A 794 -17.73 -4.65 -6.84
N GLU A 795 -18.18 -3.66 -7.62
CA GLU A 795 -19.12 -3.90 -8.72
C GLU A 795 -18.40 -4.24 -10.03
N ARG A 796 -18.89 -5.23 -10.78
CA ARG A 796 -18.42 -5.51 -12.15
C ARG A 796 -18.76 -4.33 -13.06
N HIS A 797 -17.91 -4.05 -14.06
CA HIS A 797 -18.24 -3.05 -15.07
C HIS A 797 -19.43 -3.52 -15.94
N PRO A 798 -20.29 -2.60 -16.42
CA PRO A 798 -21.29 -2.93 -17.44
C PRO A 798 -20.63 -3.40 -18.74
N SER A 799 -21.32 -4.20 -19.57
CA SER A 799 -20.78 -4.52 -20.90
C SER A 799 -20.77 -3.28 -21.78
N VAL A 800 -19.73 -3.09 -22.59
CA VAL A 800 -19.72 -1.98 -23.57
C VAL A 800 -20.83 -2.10 -24.59
N ARG A 801 -21.33 -3.32 -24.82
CA ARG A 801 -22.40 -3.65 -25.76
C ARG A 801 -23.79 -3.22 -25.26
N GLU A 802 -23.93 -2.94 -23.97
CA GLU A 802 -25.15 -2.30 -23.43
C GLU A 802 -25.26 -0.83 -23.87
N VAL A 803 -24.11 -0.18 -24.17
CA VAL A 803 -24.06 1.21 -24.64
C VAL A 803 -23.91 1.30 -26.16
N ARG A 804 -23.17 0.35 -26.76
CA ARG A 804 -22.83 0.29 -28.18
C ARG A 804 -22.82 -1.15 -28.68
N ASP A 805 -23.93 -1.58 -29.25
CA ASP A 805 -24.14 -2.94 -29.75
C ASP A 805 -23.28 -3.29 -30.98
N ASP A 806 -22.75 -2.28 -31.68
CA ASP A 806 -21.83 -2.38 -32.82
C ASP A 806 -20.43 -2.91 -32.45
N LEU A 807 -20.10 -2.98 -31.15
CA LEU A 807 -18.79 -3.41 -30.66
C LEU A 807 -18.68 -4.94 -30.53
N PRO A 808 -17.54 -5.55 -30.92
CA PRO A 808 -17.34 -6.98 -30.83
C PRO A 808 -17.15 -7.45 -29.39
N ALA A 809 -17.56 -8.68 -29.11
CA ALA A 809 -17.46 -9.30 -27.78
C ALA A 809 -16.02 -9.41 -27.25
N CYS A 810 -15.00 -9.38 -28.13
CA CYS A 810 -13.60 -9.41 -27.69
C CYS A 810 -13.21 -8.18 -26.84
N ILE A 811 -13.91 -7.05 -27.01
CA ILE A 811 -13.66 -5.85 -26.19
C ILE A 811 -14.08 -6.08 -24.74
N ASP A 812 -15.25 -6.70 -24.51
CA ASP A 812 -15.69 -7.06 -23.16
C ASP A 812 -14.71 -8.04 -22.52
N SER A 813 -14.15 -9.01 -23.27
CA SER A 813 -13.13 -9.94 -22.73
C SER A 813 -11.84 -9.22 -22.29
N VAL A 814 -11.44 -8.18 -23.02
CA VAL A 814 -10.28 -7.37 -22.63
C VAL A 814 -10.58 -6.54 -21.38
N LEU A 815 -11.78 -5.94 -21.33
CA LEU A 815 -12.22 -5.12 -20.19
C LEU A 815 -12.45 -5.95 -18.94
N ASP A 816 -13.05 -7.13 -19.04
CA ASP A 816 -13.28 -8.05 -17.92
C ASP A 816 -11.97 -8.39 -17.22
N ARG A 817 -10.91 -8.61 -18.01
CA ARG A 817 -9.58 -8.88 -17.49
C ARG A 817 -8.89 -7.62 -16.98
N ALA A 818 -8.94 -6.50 -17.70
CA ALA A 818 -8.30 -5.26 -17.26
C ALA A 818 -8.93 -4.68 -15.97
N LEU A 819 -10.25 -4.81 -15.82
CA LEU A 819 -11.06 -4.25 -14.73
C LEU A 819 -11.40 -5.27 -13.63
N ALA A 820 -10.75 -6.43 -13.63
CA ALA A 820 -10.80 -7.37 -12.52
C ALA A 820 -10.42 -6.68 -11.20
N LYS A 821 -11.15 -6.98 -10.12
CA LYS A 821 -10.95 -6.29 -8.84
C LYS A 821 -9.65 -6.70 -8.18
N ASP A 822 -9.38 -8.00 -8.17
CA ASP A 822 -8.08 -8.55 -7.77
C ASP A 822 -7.03 -8.22 -8.86
N PRO A 823 -5.92 -7.52 -8.52
CA PRO A 823 -4.85 -7.24 -9.47
C PRO A 823 -4.26 -8.50 -10.13
N SER A 824 -4.26 -9.65 -9.43
CA SER A 824 -3.70 -10.90 -9.94
C SER A 824 -4.49 -11.49 -11.13
N ASP A 825 -5.78 -11.22 -11.19
CA ASP A 825 -6.66 -11.63 -12.31
C ASP A 825 -6.49 -10.74 -13.55
N ARG A 826 -5.78 -9.61 -13.43
CA ARG A 826 -5.54 -8.68 -14.53
C ARG A 826 -4.46 -9.16 -15.49
N TYR A 827 -4.21 -8.37 -16.53
CA TYR A 827 -3.06 -8.61 -17.39
C TYR A 827 -1.76 -8.56 -16.58
N PRO A 828 -0.84 -9.52 -16.76
CA PRO A 828 0.41 -9.57 -15.99
C PRO A 828 1.36 -8.44 -16.36
N SER A 829 1.24 -7.85 -17.55
CA SER A 829 2.05 -6.74 -18.04
C SER A 829 1.29 -5.94 -19.12
N GLY A 830 1.72 -4.69 -19.35
CA GLY A 830 1.19 -3.88 -20.44
C GLY A 830 1.39 -4.52 -21.82
N ARG A 831 2.48 -5.27 -22.03
CA ARG A 831 2.71 -6.05 -23.25
C ARG A 831 1.63 -7.11 -23.48
N ALA A 832 1.21 -7.83 -22.41
CA ALA A 832 0.14 -8.82 -22.51
C ALA A 832 -1.21 -8.17 -22.88
N MET A 833 -1.51 -7.00 -22.29
CA MET A 833 -2.71 -6.23 -22.63
C MET A 833 -2.65 -5.70 -24.08
N ALA A 834 -1.50 -5.20 -24.52
CA ALA A 834 -1.30 -4.72 -25.89
C ALA A 834 -1.52 -5.83 -26.95
N LEU A 835 -1.03 -7.04 -26.68
CA LEU A 835 -1.27 -8.20 -27.54
C LEU A 835 -2.77 -8.54 -27.64
N ALA A 836 -3.48 -8.55 -26.52
CA ALA A 836 -4.92 -8.80 -26.50
C ALA A 836 -5.72 -7.71 -27.24
N LEU A 837 -5.32 -6.44 -27.10
CA LEU A 837 -5.93 -5.33 -27.84
C LEU A 837 -5.70 -5.45 -29.35
N ARG A 838 -4.49 -5.84 -29.77
CA ARG A 838 -4.17 -6.07 -31.20
C ARG A 838 -4.91 -7.26 -31.79
N ASP A 839 -5.03 -8.36 -31.05
CA ASP A 839 -5.82 -9.53 -31.45
C ASP A 839 -7.32 -9.18 -31.57
N CYS A 840 -7.86 -8.38 -30.65
CA CYS A 840 -9.24 -7.90 -30.81
C CYS A 840 -9.39 -6.92 -31.98
N CYS A 841 -8.36 -6.10 -32.26
CA CYS A 841 -8.33 -5.19 -33.40
C CYS A 841 -8.36 -5.93 -34.75
N SER A 842 -7.61 -7.02 -34.93
CA SER A 842 -7.65 -7.82 -36.18
C SER A 842 -9.00 -8.50 -36.42
N ARG A 843 -9.75 -8.82 -35.35
CA ARG A 843 -11.12 -9.37 -35.45
C ARG A 843 -12.15 -8.34 -35.91
N LEU A 844 -11.90 -7.05 -35.69
CA LEU A 844 -12.70 -5.96 -36.29
C LEU A 844 -12.51 -5.88 -37.82
N GLU A 845 -11.34 -6.28 -38.34
CA GLU A 845 -11.06 -6.23 -39.78
C GLU A 845 -11.79 -7.34 -40.55
N THR A 846 -11.98 -8.51 -39.94
CA THR A 846 -12.64 -9.67 -40.54
C THR A 846 -14.17 -9.64 -40.47
N SER A 847 -14.75 -8.79 -39.61
CA SER A 847 -16.20 -8.63 -39.43
C SER A 847 -16.81 -7.46 -40.21
N SER A 848 -16.01 -6.65 -40.89
CA SER A 848 -16.49 -5.61 -41.81
C SER A 848 -16.86 -6.26 -43.16
N PRO A 849 -18.12 -6.25 -43.61
CA PRO A 849 -18.47 -6.82 -44.90
C PRO A 849 -17.72 -6.08 -46.00
N ALA A 850 -17.15 -6.85 -46.94
CA ALA A 850 -16.53 -6.34 -48.15
C ALA A 850 -17.42 -5.25 -48.75
N ARG A 851 -16.90 -4.02 -48.86
CA ARG A 851 -17.53 -2.99 -49.69
C ARG A 851 -17.53 -3.51 -51.12
N THR A 852 -18.68 -3.97 -51.58
CA THR A 852 -18.99 -4.09 -52.99
C THR A 852 -19.12 -2.70 -53.60
N SER A 853 -18.41 -2.52 -54.73
CA SER A 853 -18.34 -1.39 -55.68
C SER A 853 -17.77 -0.06 -55.19
#